data_AF-A0A3A0E5B5-F1
#
_entry.id   AF-A0A3A0E5B5-F1
#
_cell.length_a   1.000
_cell.length_b   1.000
_cell.length_c   1.000
_cell.angle_alpha   90.00
_cell.angle_beta   90.00
_cell.angle_gamma   90.00
#
_symmetry.space_group_name_H-M   'P 1'
#
loop_
_entity.id
_entity.type
_entity.pdbx_description
1 polymer ?
#
loop_
_entity_poly.entity_id
_entity_poly.type
_entity_poly.pdbx_seq_one_letter_code
_entity_poly.pdbx_strand_id
1 'polypeptide(L)'
;MKRHTCRTTERAHRDSANAYKLAALAASAVIVVLLNRTSNAQPVDIGVGSAFQRQTFQAWGTSLAWFGNALGKWTDSAAHADVMDLLFDGPNHLGLNYARYNIGGGQNLLLVGNFRPGAAVPGWAPLAPGSVTDTSTWNWDWNADPGQRKSLQAAIDRGVTKVDAVSYSAPYWMTDSHDTAGAVGGGDNLQTSLYDEFAHYQTEVLKHFRQQRGIQFATFAPMNEPHASWWQAGGGQEGMHVSQGFNQRLLIETVGQALAAKGLDIGVSGGDEFSASISSSAFQQYNATTVSYIKQLNTHVYGGAESNPTSAMQALRDRAASMGVPLYQSEYGNNSSSALVGGMDLAYRITTDLNVMGVNGWTFWQAVEPLTLSGAGWGLLWADYNVDGSKFVVRKQYHVMRQFTSYIRAGATILRTNDDETVAAYNAGSDMTALVFTNDQTTADTNVYRLLDKMPAYSRVIRTDSSGDYVSLGPADVAGSQVTVDAPGSSVTTAVVHHRPNLVQNAGFNGDAGEWQITGNAVFNQAVDNTRDGSGGVILQSNGGGRAGAVWQPGIGSPLIDLTGKAYEFSADLLFQNNNLQFDADARIALEFYGADGQTLVHASPSDFAEALRPISQDSRFRVFRTDVVQAPVGARFVRPVVQFDDVAFGATGLIYLDNAYLQETRYVPRARAWNVDADGDWHDADNWQNDALVENNRAAYFGPQASRNRTITVSSNVDVTGITFDSEFGYRIAGDATLAVGNGGEPAKLDVRSGSHAILAPVAVNGPVVVQVVGDAKLSVDTSWQLNGRRMEKTGSGKLTLARGFSMDGGELSLQASLRPSLIIGADAELDGTLALSLPAGEKAVWGRLYTLAEFAAPEQSFDDVSLPTLEKPWLAWEVRRAGASQLVAEVVNRVDFNRDGEVDAADKDQLSNSYGMDAKADANGDGITDGMDFLLWQQALGEVERSNTLLLLVDPSTGDARIENRSFRTITFDAYTIGSDSSSLRSAWRSLEDQGRPGWIEALPSSGRLSELNPTGSLSLVAGAAVSLPGLFNAASGLPDLHFQFRDVELGAVNGRVAYANFGSWASDANAVPEPTGLTFDILLAAPFVRRAKQRGSIDGNARVKSTSSVDRRPFVLKARA
;
A
#
# COMPACT_ATOMS: atom_id res chain seq x y z
N MET A 1 42.51 48.90 52.78
CA MET A 1 41.42 48.85 53.79
C MET A 1 40.07 48.96 53.08
N LYS A 2 39.46 47.83 52.75
CA LYS A 2 38.34 47.23 53.50
C LYS A 2 36.97 47.96 53.46
N ARG A 3 36.75 48.98 52.59
CA ARG A 3 35.40 49.60 52.47
C ARG A 3 34.84 49.86 51.05
N HIS A 4 35.52 49.43 49.97
CA HIS A 4 35.01 49.61 48.60
C HIS A 4 34.72 48.33 47.80
N THR A 5 35.09 47.17 48.31
CA THR A 5 34.75 45.87 47.71
C THR A 5 33.51 45.19 48.32
N CYS A 6 32.87 45.81 49.32
CA CYS A 6 31.67 45.25 49.98
C CYS A 6 30.34 45.85 49.45
N ARG A 7 30.36 47.02 48.79
CA ARG A 7 29.14 47.69 48.29
C ARG A 7 28.74 47.32 46.86
N THR A 8 29.65 46.74 46.08
CA THR A 8 29.38 46.30 44.70
C THR A 8 28.80 44.89 44.65
N THR A 9 29.14 44.02 45.60
CA THR A 9 28.59 42.65 45.70
C THR A 9 27.17 42.60 46.26
N GLU A 10 26.81 43.48 47.22
CA GLU A 10 25.43 43.54 47.74
C GLU A 10 24.40 44.08 46.73
N ARG A 11 24.82 44.95 45.80
CA ARG A 11 23.94 45.48 44.74
C ARG A 11 23.68 44.42 43.66
N ALA A 12 24.73 43.69 43.23
CA ALA A 12 24.61 42.59 42.28
C ALA A 12 23.75 41.43 42.81
N HIS A 13 23.82 41.11 44.11
CA HIS A 13 22.96 40.07 44.69
C HIS A 13 21.49 40.50 44.85
N ARG A 14 21.20 41.78 45.10
CA ARG A 14 19.81 42.30 45.11
C ARG A 14 19.19 42.37 43.72
N ASP A 15 19.96 42.76 42.71
CA ASP A 15 19.47 42.83 41.33
C ASP A 15 19.25 41.41 40.76
N SER A 16 20.09 40.44 41.14
CA SER A 16 19.89 39.02 40.81
C SER A 16 18.64 38.43 41.49
N ALA A 17 18.45 38.69 42.79
CA ALA A 17 17.28 38.18 43.52
C ALA A 17 15.95 38.79 43.05
N ASN A 18 15.95 40.03 42.57
CA ASN A 18 14.78 40.65 41.94
C ASN A 18 14.53 40.13 40.51
N ALA A 19 15.59 39.81 39.75
CA ALA A 19 15.46 39.15 38.45
C ALA A 19 14.91 37.70 38.57
N TYR A 20 15.34 36.93 39.58
CA TYR A 20 14.78 35.61 39.88
C TYR A 20 13.34 35.68 40.39
N LYS A 21 12.96 36.72 41.14
CA LYS A 21 11.56 36.93 41.55
C LYS A 21 10.68 37.38 40.39
N LEU A 22 11.15 38.23 39.47
CA LEU A 22 10.40 38.56 38.25
C LEU A 22 10.29 37.35 37.29
N ALA A 23 11.34 36.54 37.17
CA ALA A 23 11.32 35.31 36.38
C ALA A 23 10.40 34.24 37.00
N ALA A 24 10.36 34.11 38.33
CA ALA A 24 9.44 33.20 39.03
C ALA A 24 7.98 33.70 39.02
N LEU A 25 7.74 35.01 39.05
CA LEU A 25 6.40 35.60 38.87
C LEU A 25 5.94 35.52 37.40
N ALA A 26 6.84 35.63 36.43
CA ALA A 26 6.55 35.37 35.01
C ALA A 26 6.30 33.88 34.75
N ALA A 27 7.08 32.97 35.33
CA ALA A 27 6.85 31.53 35.23
C ALA A 27 5.56 31.09 35.94
N SER A 28 5.20 31.71 37.07
CA SER A 28 3.93 31.43 37.77
C SER A 28 2.73 32.05 37.02
N ALA A 29 2.89 33.20 36.36
CA ALA A 29 1.86 33.75 35.48
C ALA A 29 1.67 32.90 34.21
N VAL A 30 2.74 32.30 33.67
CA VAL A 30 2.66 31.36 32.54
C VAL A 30 2.01 30.03 32.96
N ILE A 31 2.26 29.52 34.17
CA ILE A 31 1.62 28.30 34.69
C ILE A 31 0.14 28.52 35.01
N VAL A 32 -0.26 29.69 35.52
CA VAL A 32 -1.69 30.02 35.75
C VAL A 32 -2.43 30.33 34.44
N VAL A 33 -1.74 30.81 33.40
CA VAL A 33 -2.30 30.94 32.04
C VAL A 33 -2.39 29.59 31.30
N LEU A 34 -1.63 28.57 31.70
CA LEU A 34 -1.71 27.22 31.13
C LEU A 34 -2.80 26.34 31.76
N LEU A 35 -3.18 26.59 33.02
CA LEU A 35 -4.18 25.77 33.74
C LEU A 35 -5.63 26.24 33.58
N ASN A 36 -5.90 27.30 32.80
CA ASN A 36 -7.25 27.75 32.46
C ASN A 36 -7.32 28.36 31.04
N ARG A 37 -6.77 27.66 30.03
CA ARG A 37 -7.05 28.00 28.62
C ARG A 37 -8.37 27.36 28.20
N THR A 38 -9.48 27.90 28.68
CA THR A 38 -10.72 27.78 27.89
C THR A 38 -10.57 28.76 26.74
N SER A 39 -10.19 28.28 25.55
CA SER A 39 -10.38 29.06 24.33
C SER A 39 -11.85 29.45 24.27
N ASN A 40 -12.16 30.75 24.26
CA ASN A 40 -13.54 31.22 24.01
C ASN A 40 -13.93 31.06 22.52
N ALA A 41 -13.04 30.51 21.69
CA ALA A 41 -13.35 30.11 20.33
C ALA A 41 -14.28 28.88 20.36
N GLN A 42 -15.42 28.99 19.69
CA GLN A 42 -16.29 27.83 19.46
C GLN A 42 -15.51 26.83 18.60
N PRO A 43 -15.46 25.53 18.98
CA PRO A 43 -14.77 24.56 18.17
C PRO A 43 -15.34 24.46 16.75
N VAL A 44 -14.45 24.26 15.78
CA VAL A 44 -14.78 23.94 14.39
C VAL A 44 -15.26 22.49 14.34
N ASP A 45 -16.50 22.29 13.92
CA ASP A 45 -17.12 20.96 13.90
C ASP A 45 -16.70 20.19 12.64
N ILE A 46 -16.16 18.98 12.84
CA ILE A 46 -15.70 18.09 11.77
C ILE A 46 -16.44 16.75 11.88
N GLY A 47 -17.20 16.40 10.85
CA GLY A 47 -17.87 15.10 10.73
C GLY A 47 -17.55 14.44 9.40
N VAL A 48 -17.47 13.10 9.38
CA VAL A 48 -17.19 12.32 8.17
C VAL A 48 -18.45 11.68 7.57
N GLY A 49 -19.54 11.64 8.32
CA GLY A 49 -20.85 11.18 7.83
C GLY A 49 -21.37 12.02 6.66
N SER A 50 -22.27 11.42 5.86
CA SER A 50 -22.76 12.01 4.59
C SER A 50 -23.32 13.44 4.70
N ALA A 51 -23.88 13.82 5.85
CA ALA A 51 -24.38 15.19 6.11
C ALA A 51 -23.30 16.28 6.16
N PHE A 52 -22.03 15.87 6.25
CA PHE A 52 -20.86 16.75 6.32
C PHE A 52 -19.97 16.64 5.08
N GLN A 53 -20.26 15.72 4.16
CA GLN A 53 -19.47 15.53 2.94
C GLN A 53 -19.82 16.60 1.91
N ARG A 54 -18.80 17.11 1.19
CA ARG A 54 -18.95 17.94 0.00
C ARG A 54 -18.52 17.14 -1.23
N GLN A 55 -17.58 17.65 -2.02
CA GLN A 55 -17.06 17.00 -3.20
C GLN A 55 -15.98 15.97 -2.86
N THR A 56 -15.90 14.92 -3.68
CA THR A 56 -14.72 14.05 -3.73
C THR A 56 -13.61 14.75 -4.51
N PHE A 57 -12.44 14.84 -3.89
CA PHE A 57 -11.25 15.42 -4.50
C PHE A 57 -10.61 14.43 -5.46
N GLN A 58 -10.27 14.89 -6.67
CA GLN A 58 -9.80 14.08 -7.78
C GLN A 58 -8.32 14.28 -8.04
N ALA A 59 -7.82 15.52 -8.06
CA ALA A 59 -6.41 15.72 -8.40
C ALA A 59 -5.77 17.07 -8.04
N TRP A 60 -4.47 17.00 -7.77
CA TRP A 60 -3.54 18.14 -7.79
C TRP A 60 -2.68 18.07 -9.04
N GLY A 61 -2.49 19.19 -9.75
CA GLY A 61 -1.70 19.19 -10.97
C GLY A 61 -0.87 20.44 -11.25
N THR A 62 -0.18 20.38 -12.39
CA THR A 62 0.54 21.50 -13.00
C THR A 62 0.44 21.44 -14.53
N SER A 63 0.53 22.59 -15.19
CA SER A 63 0.71 22.68 -16.64
C SER A 63 2.16 22.38 -17.01
N LEU A 64 2.40 21.41 -17.91
CA LEU A 64 3.71 21.12 -18.48
C LEU A 64 4.18 22.19 -19.47
N ALA A 65 3.34 23.19 -19.74
CA ALA A 65 3.66 24.29 -20.62
C ALA A 65 4.98 24.96 -20.19
N TRP A 66 5.81 25.18 -21.19
CA TRP A 66 7.13 25.84 -21.13
C TRP A 66 8.19 25.04 -20.37
N PHE A 67 7.99 24.77 -19.08
CA PHE A 67 9.00 24.05 -18.29
C PHE A 67 9.19 22.61 -18.76
N GLY A 68 8.11 21.90 -19.09
CA GLY A 68 8.19 20.53 -19.60
C GLY A 68 8.93 20.47 -20.93
N ASN A 69 8.73 21.48 -21.80
CA ASN A 69 9.44 21.63 -23.07
C ASN A 69 10.93 21.94 -22.86
N ALA A 70 11.25 22.79 -21.89
CA ALA A 70 12.63 23.18 -21.60
C ALA A 70 13.41 22.05 -20.94
N LEU A 71 12.96 21.58 -19.77
CA LEU A 71 13.67 20.57 -18.98
C LEU A 71 13.68 19.20 -19.66
N GLY A 72 12.64 18.88 -20.43
CA GLY A 72 12.62 17.63 -21.22
C GLY A 72 13.71 17.55 -22.28
N LYS A 73 14.37 18.67 -22.63
CA LYS A 73 15.50 18.71 -23.55
C LYS A 73 16.86 18.57 -22.83
N TRP A 74 16.88 18.55 -21.51
CA TRP A 74 18.10 18.30 -20.75
C TRP A 74 18.66 16.92 -21.06
N THR A 75 19.97 16.85 -21.28
CA THR A 75 20.69 15.60 -21.50
C THR A 75 21.07 14.94 -20.17
N ASP A 76 21.22 15.73 -19.11
CA ASP A 76 21.30 15.22 -17.74
C ASP A 76 19.94 14.68 -17.29
N SER A 77 19.77 13.38 -17.44
CA SER A 77 18.51 12.70 -17.10
C SER A 77 18.32 12.52 -15.58
N ALA A 78 19.39 12.61 -14.78
CA ALA A 78 19.27 12.56 -13.32
C ALA A 78 18.74 13.89 -12.79
N ALA A 79 19.26 15.02 -13.27
CA ALA A 79 18.75 16.33 -12.89
C ALA A 79 17.29 16.56 -13.34
N HIS A 80 16.91 16.06 -14.52
CA HIS A 80 15.51 16.04 -14.96
C HIS A 80 14.66 15.17 -14.02
N ALA A 81 15.12 13.95 -13.69
CA ALA A 81 14.43 13.05 -12.77
C ALA A 81 14.20 13.69 -11.39
N ASP A 82 15.21 14.34 -10.80
CA ASP A 82 15.11 14.99 -9.48
C ASP A 82 13.99 16.06 -9.43
N VAL A 83 13.84 16.86 -10.50
CA VAL A 83 12.73 17.83 -10.60
C VAL A 83 11.39 17.13 -10.73
N MET A 84 11.32 16.07 -11.53
CA MET A 84 10.09 15.30 -11.71
C MET A 84 9.70 14.55 -10.43
N ASP A 85 10.66 14.10 -9.63
CA ASP A 85 10.43 13.46 -8.32
C ASP A 85 9.78 14.45 -7.35
N LEU A 86 10.31 15.68 -7.24
CA LEU A 86 9.74 16.74 -6.38
C LEU A 86 8.28 17.08 -6.73
N LEU A 87 7.91 16.99 -8.01
CA LEU A 87 6.58 17.33 -8.47
C LEU A 87 5.62 16.14 -8.36
N PHE A 88 6.03 14.95 -8.78
CA PHE A 88 5.10 13.84 -9.03
C PHE A 88 5.32 12.62 -8.14
N ASP A 89 6.49 12.43 -7.54
CA ASP A 89 6.85 11.16 -6.92
C ASP A 89 6.58 11.07 -5.42
N GLY A 90 6.04 9.93 -5.00
CA GLY A 90 5.96 9.48 -3.61
C GLY A 90 5.20 10.37 -2.59
N PRO A 91 5.15 9.92 -1.33
CA PRO A 91 4.44 10.59 -0.24
C PRO A 91 5.28 11.71 0.40
N ASN A 92 6.55 11.84 0.03
CA ASN A 92 7.53 12.78 0.59
C ASN A 92 7.70 14.07 -0.25
N HIS A 93 7.09 14.13 -1.43
CA HIS A 93 7.08 15.31 -2.29
C HIS A 93 5.65 15.82 -2.54
N LEU A 94 5.41 16.62 -3.58
CA LEU A 94 4.04 17.09 -3.86
C LEU A 94 3.11 15.94 -4.25
N GLY A 95 3.62 14.92 -4.96
CA GLY A 95 2.82 13.79 -5.44
C GLY A 95 1.64 14.24 -6.30
N LEU A 96 1.88 15.19 -7.21
CA LEU A 96 0.86 15.64 -8.16
C LEU A 96 0.42 14.45 -9.02
N ASN A 97 -0.88 14.30 -9.23
CA ASN A 97 -1.47 13.19 -9.98
C ASN A 97 -2.18 13.64 -11.27
N TYR A 98 -2.03 14.91 -11.63
CA TYR A 98 -2.64 15.52 -12.80
C TYR A 98 -1.64 16.41 -13.56
N ALA A 99 -1.67 16.35 -14.88
CA ALA A 99 -0.84 17.19 -15.75
C ALA A 99 -1.67 17.77 -16.91
N ARG A 100 -1.40 19.03 -17.27
CA ARG A 100 -1.92 19.63 -18.52
C ARG A 100 -0.82 19.65 -19.57
N TYR A 101 -1.06 19.06 -20.74
CA TYR A 101 -0.13 18.98 -21.86
C TYR A 101 -0.51 19.98 -22.96
N ASN A 102 0.40 20.87 -23.35
CA ASN A 102 0.17 21.83 -24.43
C ASN A 102 0.36 21.18 -25.81
N ILE A 103 -0.71 21.11 -26.63
CA ILE A 103 -0.61 20.85 -28.06
C ILE A 103 -0.21 22.16 -28.74
N GLY A 104 1.08 22.31 -29.04
CA GLY A 104 1.64 23.55 -29.58
C GLY A 104 1.06 23.97 -30.93
N GLY A 105 0.90 25.28 -31.11
CA GLY A 105 0.61 25.90 -32.40
C GLY A 105 1.89 26.08 -33.24
N GLY A 106 3.05 26.08 -32.60
CA GLY A 106 4.33 26.24 -33.27
C GLY A 106 4.59 27.70 -33.69
N GLN A 107 5.85 28.00 -33.91
CA GLN A 107 6.26 29.37 -34.24
C GLN A 107 6.39 29.56 -35.75
N ASN A 108 5.91 30.70 -36.25
CA ASN A 108 6.20 31.15 -37.60
C ASN A 108 7.69 31.52 -37.71
N LEU A 109 8.48 30.75 -38.45
CA LEU A 109 9.92 30.97 -38.61
C LEU A 109 10.27 32.30 -39.29
N LEU A 110 9.32 32.94 -39.98
CA LEU A 110 9.49 34.26 -40.59
C LEU A 110 9.32 35.41 -39.58
N LEU A 111 8.72 35.13 -38.42
CA LEU A 111 8.52 36.06 -37.31
C LEU A 111 9.47 35.66 -36.18
N VAL A 112 10.71 36.15 -36.25
CA VAL A 112 11.75 35.79 -35.26
C VAL A 112 11.45 36.43 -33.89
N GLY A 113 10.89 35.63 -32.98
CA GLY A 113 11.45 35.33 -31.65
C GLY A 113 11.35 36.34 -30.51
N ASN A 114 10.13 36.60 -30.00
CA ASN A 114 9.94 37.20 -28.65
C ASN A 114 9.61 36.17 -27.56
N PHE A 115 9.50 34.88 -27.90
CA PHE A 115 9.07 33.86 -26.95
C PHE A 115 10.08 33.65 -25.83
N ARG A 116 9.57 33.59 -24.61
CA ARG A 116 10.37 33.26 -23.43
C ARG A 116 10.96 31.83 -23.56
N PRO A 117 12.07 31.52 -22.85
CA PRO A 117 12.61 30.16 -22.82
C PRO A 117 11.54 29.12 -22.49
N GLY A 118 11.50 28.03 -23.26
CA GLY A 118 10.49 26.97 -23.14
C GLY A 118 9.16 27.26 -23.84
N ALA A 119 8.79 28.52 -24.10
CA ALA A 119 7.47 28.85 -24.67
C ALA A 119 7.28 28.53 -26.15
N ALA A 120 8.38 28.35 -26.90
CA ALA A 120 8.31 27.85 -28.27
C ALA A 120 8.08 26.33 -28.29
N VAL A 121 6.83 25.92 -28.08
CA VAL A 121 6.40 24.53 -28.21
C VAL A 121 6.22 24.20 -29.70
N PRO A 122 6.86 23.15 -30.24
CA PRO A 122 6.70 22.78 -31.64
C PRO A 122 5.25 22.39 -31.99
N GLY A 123 4.78 22.82 -33.16
CA GLY A 123 3.54 22.32 -33.75
C GLY A 123 3.74 20.97 -34.44
N TRP A 124 2.67 20.18 -34.50
CA TRP A 124 2.63 18.83 -35.10
C TRP A 124 2.49 18.84 -36.62
N ALA A 125 2.13 20.00 -37.19
CA ALA A 125 2.16 20.30 -38.62
C ALA A 125 2.97 21.60 -38.79
N PRO A 126 4.31 21.53 -38.74
CA PRO A 126 5.17 22.70 -38.53
C PRO A 126 5.22 23.66 -39.72
N LEU A 127 4.86 23.20 -40.92
CA LEU A 127 4.84 23.99 -42.14
C LEU A 127 3.42 24.17 -42.63
N ALA A 128 3.11 25.39 -43.10
CA ALA A 128 1.83 25.67 -43.76
C ALA A 128 1.62 24.67 -44.93
N PRO A 129 0.47 24.01 -45.00
CA PRO A 129 0.17 23.06 -46.08
C PRO A 129 -0.04 23.78 -47.41
N GLY A 130 0.01 23.02 -48.52
CA GLY A 130 -0.31 23.55 -49.84
C GLY A 130 -1.77 24.02 -49.97
N SER A 131 -2.67 23.44 -49.16
CA SER A 131 -4.03 23.90 -48.95
C SER A 131 -4.42 23.67 -47.49
N VAL A 132 -4.89 24.72 -46.80
CA VAL A 132 -5.34 24.60 -45.40
C VAL A 132 -6.61 23.76 -45.31
N THR A 133 -7.56 23.95 -46.23
CA THR A 133 -8.86 23.27 -46.20
C THR A 133 -8.83 21.84 -46.75
N ASP A 134 -7.78 21.45 -47.48
CA ASP A 134 -7.54 20.06 -47.89
C ASP A 134 -6.56 19.40 -46.91
N THR A 135 -7.12 18.83 -45.84
CA THR A 135 -6.35 18.22 -44.75
C THR A 135 -5.52 17.02 -45.18
N SER A 136 -5.79 16.43 -46.35
CA SER A 136 -4.96 15.36 -46.94
C SER A 136 -3.58 15.82 -47.38
N THR A 137 -3.40 17.14 -47.58
CA THR A 137 -2.12 17.75 -47.98
C THR A 137 -1.21 18.11 -46.81
N TRP A 138 -1.66 17.88 -45.58
CA TRP A 138 -0.93 18.28 -44.38
C TRP A 138 0.24 17.33 -44.11
N ASN A 139 1.40 17.91 -43.82
CA ASN A 139 2.61 17.17 -43.48
C ASN A 139 2.80 17.13 -41.97
N TRP A 140 2.50 15.98 -41.38
CA TRP A 140 2.61 15.75 -39.95
C TRP A 140 4.03 15.38 -39.52
N ASP A 141 4.51 16.00 -38.44
CA ASP A 141 5.68 15.55 -37.68
C ASP A 141 5.22 14.83 -36.40
N TRP A 142 5.07 13.51 -36.48
CA TRP A 142 4.69 12.68 -35.33
C TRP A 142 5.79 12.50 -34.27
N ASN A 143 6.96 13.12 -34.47
CA ASN A 143 8.03 13.22 -33.49
C ASN A 143 8.15 14.64 -32.89
N ALA A 144 7.25 15.56 -33.24
CA ALA A 144 7.21 16.90 -32.68
C ALA A 144 7.18 16.90 -31.13
N ASP A 145 7.56 18.04 -30.56
CA ASP A 145 7.56 18.28 -29.11
C ASP A 145 8.24 17.19 -28.25
N PRO A 146 9.52 16.85 -28.53
CA PRO A 146 10.22 15.82 -27.75
C PRO A 146 10.38 16.20 -26.27
N GLY A 147 10.44 17.50 -25.94
CA GLY A 147 10.63 17.99 -24.58
C GLY A 147 9.44 17.70 -23.68
N GLN A 148 8.24 18.22 -24.00
CA GLN A 148 7.09 17.95 -23.14
C GLN A 148 6.72 16.47 -23.16
N ARG A 149 6.93 15.74 -24.27
CA ARG A 149 6.69 14.28 -24.29
C ARG A 149 7.57 13.53 -23.30
N LYS A 150 8.86 13.86 -23.18
CA LYS A 150 9.75 13.27 -22.17
C LYS A 150 9.25 13.58 -20.75
N SER A 151 8.88 14.83 -20.49
CA SER A 151 8.38 15.26 -19.18
C SER A 151 7.01 14.64 -18.84
N LEU A 152 6.12 14.51 -19.82
CA LEU A 152 4.82 13.84 -19.65
C LEU A 152 5.01 12.37 -19.29
N GLN A 153 5.88 11.66 -20.01
CA GLN A 153 6.19 10.26 -19.69
C GLN A 153 6.76 10.12 -18.28
N ALA A 154 7.73 10.97 -17.92
CA ALA A 154 8.32 10.96 -16.58
C ALA A 154 7.30 11.25 -15.47
N ALA A 155 6.29 12.08 -15.73
CA ALA A 155 5.19 12.33 -14.80
C ALA A 155 4.25 11.11 -14.67
N ILE A 156 3.90 10.47 -15.79
CA ILE A 156 3.08 9.24 -15.81
C ILE A 156 3.79 8.10 -15.04
N ASP A 157 5.10 7.93 -15.27
CA ASP A 157 5.90 6.89 -14.59
C ASP A 157 5.89 7.08 -13.06
N ARG A 158 5.71 8.32 -12.58
CA ARG A 158 5.64 8.69 -11.16
C ARG A 158 4.24 8.71 -10.57
N GLY A 159 3.21 8.33 -11.35
CA GLY A 159 1.85 8.15 -10.84
C GLY A 159 0.87 9.27 -11.20
N VAL A 160 1.16 10.08 -12.23
CA VAL A 160 0.10 10.90 -12.86
C VAL A 160 -0.96 9.99 -13.47
N THR A 161 -2.18 10.10 -12.97
CA THR A 161 -3.31 9.25 -13.37
C THR A 161 -4.29 9.95 -14.31
N LYS A 162 -4.28 11.29 -14.36
CA LYS A 162 -5.09 12.11 -15.28
C LYS A 162 -4.19 13.04 -16.09
N VAL A 163 -4.46 13.18 -17.38
CA VAL A 163 -3.78 14.14 -18.25
C VAL A 163 -4.81 14.86 -19.11
N ASP A 164 -4.80 16.18 -19.10
CA ASP A 164 -5.62 17.00 -20.00
C ASP A 164 -4.76 17.54 -21.12
N ALA A 165 -5.30 17.58 -22.34
CA ALA A 165 -4.70 18.32 -23.43
C ALA A 165 -5.24 19.76 -23.43
N VAL A 166 -4.39 20.73 -23.74
CA VAL A 166 -4.77 22.14 -23.85
C VAL A 166 -4.13 22.77 -25.09
N SER A 167 -4.83 23.71 -25.72
CA SER A 167 -4.29 24.55 -26.78
C SER A 167 -4.25 26.00 -26.32
N TYR A 168 -3.06 26.60 -26.32
CA TYR A 168 -2.92 28.04 -26.06
C TYR A 168 -3.13 28.86 -27.33
N SER A 169 -2.87 28.27 -28.50
CA SER A 169 -3.08 28.91 -29.80
C SER A 169 -3.24 27.87 -30.90
N ALA A 170 -3.96 28.23 -31.97
CA ALA A 170 -3.98 27.46 -33.20
C ALA A 170 -2.61 27.49 -33.91
N PRO A 171 -2.33 26.59 -34.86
CA PRO A 171 -1.14 26.69 -35.69
C PRO A 171 -1.01 28.08 -36.33
N TYR A 172 0.20 28.65 -36.38
CA TYR A 172 0.41 30.03 -36.86
C TYR A 172 -0.16 30.27 -38.27
N TRP A 173 -0.25 29.24 -39.11
CA TRP A 173 -0.79 29.35 -40.46
C TRP A 173 -2.33 29.31 -40.51
N MET A 174 -3.01 29.05 -39.39
CA MET A 174 -4.45 29.22 -39.20
C MET A 174 -4.83 30.54 -38.50
N THR A 175 -3.85 31.25 -37.91
CA THR A 175 -4.12 32.49 -37.18
C THR A 175 -4.27 33.69 -38.12
N ASP A 176 -5.05 34.70 -37.71
CA ASP A 176 -5.25 35.94 -38.49
C ASP A 176 -3.96 36.75 -38.61
N SER A 177 -3.19 36.83 -37.53
CA SER A 177 -1.90 37.56 -37.50
C SER A 177 -0.72 36.80 -38.09
N HIS A 178 -0.89 35.51 -38.42
CA HIS A 178 0.19 34.57 -38.66
C HIS A 178 1.20 34.42 -37.50
N ASP A 179 0.78 34.80 -36.30
CA ASP A 179 1.52 34.70 -35.04
C ASP A 179 0.66 33.97 -34.00
N THR A 180 1.27 33.03 -33.27
CA THR A 180 0.59 32.28 -32.21
C THR A 180 0.48 33.06 -30.90
N ALA A 181 1.11 34.23 -30.79
CA ALA A 181 1.01 35.10 -29.62
C ALA A 181 -0.32 35.86 -29.47
N GLY A 182 -1.06 36.00 -30.57
CA GLY A 182 -2.35 36.70 -30.62
C GLY A 182 -2.53 37.57 -31.85
N ALA A 183 -3.66 38.26 -31.92
CA ALA A 183 -3.98 39.18 -33.02
C ALA A 183 -3.26 40.52 -32.84
N VAL A 184 -3.07 41.32 -33.91
CA VAL A 184 -2.40 42.63 -33.80
C VAL A 184 -3.07 43.58 -32.79
N GLY A 185 -4.40 43.47 -32.62
CA GLY A 185 -5.19 44.34 -31.72
C GLY A 185 -5.80 43.65 -30.49
N GLY A 186 -5.43 42.39 -30.19
CA GLY A 186 -5.96 41.66 -29.03
C GLY A 186 -7.38 41.08 -29.20
N GLY A 187 -7.93 41.11 -30.41
CA GLY A 187 -9.19 40.45 -30.77
C GLY A 187 -8.98 39.01 -31.24
N ASP A 188 -10.05 38.38 -31.76
CA ASP A 188 -10.03 36.99 -32.20
C ASP A 188 -8.84 36.69 -33.13
N ASN A 189 -8.06 35.64 -32.81
CA ASN A 189 -6.87 35.31 -33.59
C ASN A 189 -6.98 34.01 -34.39
N LEU A 190 -8.07 33.25 -34.24
CA LEU A 190 -8.40 32.10 -35.09
C LEU A 190 -9.49 32.50 -36.08
N GLN A 191 -9.22 32.30 -37.36
CA GLN A 191 -10.21 32.58 -38.41
C GLN A 191 -11.42 31.64 -38.24
N THR A 192 -12.63 32.19 -38.12
CA THR A 192 -13.85 31.38 -37.91
C THR A 192 -14.12 30.39 -39.03
N SER A 193 -13.66 30.69 -40.25
CA SER A 193 -13.72 29.77 -41.39
C SER A 193 -12.77 28.58 -41.30
N LEU A 194 -11.86 28.55 -40.32
CA LEU A 194 -10.86 27.51 -40.11
C LEU A 194 -11.09 26.68 -38.83
N TYR A 195 -12.27 26.78 -38.22
CA TYR A 195 -12.57 26.04 -36.99
C TYR A 195 -12.62 24.52 -37.22
N ASP A 196 -13.13 24.08 -38.36
CA ASP A 196 -13.18 22.65 -38.71
C ASP A 196 -11.77 22.09 -38.91
N GLU A 197 -10.90 22.85 -39.58
CA GLU A 197 -9.49 22.51 -39.76
C GLU A 197 -8.75 22.51 -38.43
N PHE A 198 -8.94 23.51 -37.58
CA PHE A 198 -8.34 23.52 -36.25
C PHE A 198 -8.79 22.31 -35.41
N ALA A 199 -10.09 21.98 -35.42
CA ALA A 199 -10.60 20.79 -34.78
C ALA A 199 -10.00 19.51 -35.39
N HIS A 200 -9.83 19.43 -36.70
CA HIS A 200 -9.14 18.32 -37.35
C HIS A 200 -7.70 18.17 -36.85
N TYR A 201 -6.95 19.28 -36.77
CA TYR A 201 -5.57 19.31 -36.28
C TYR A 201 -5.48 18.74 -34.86
N GLN A 202 -6.26 19.30 -33.94
CA GLN A 202 -6.25 18.89 -32.53
C GLN A 202 -6.65 17.42 -32.37
N THR A 203 -7.72 16.99 -33.03
CA THR A 203 -8.23 15.62 -32.89
C THR A 203 -7.35 14.55 -33.55
N GLU A 204 -6.59 14.86 -34.62
CA GLU A 204 -5.58 13.93 -35.14
C GLU A 204 -4.41 13.75 -34.16
N VAL A 205 -3.95 14.82 -33.50
CA VAL A 205 -2.91 14.71 -32.46
C VAL A 205 -3.41 13.84 -31.30
N LEU A 206 -4.62 14.12 -30.78
CA LEU A 206 -5.24 13.32 -29.72
C LEU A 206 -5.36 11.84 -30.10
N LYS A 207 -5.81 11.56 -31.33
CA LYS A 207 -5.90 10.19 -31.87
C LYS A 207 -4.52 9.52 -31.97
N HIS A 208 -3.49 10.24 -32.39
CA HIS A 208 -2.13 9.72 -32.45
C HIS A 208 -1.61 9.32 -31.07
N PHE A 209 -1.79 10.16 -30.03
CA PHE A 209 -1.39 9.81 -28.66
C PHE A 209 -2.10 8.54 -28.17
N ARG A 210 -3.43 8.43 -28.40
CA ARG A 210 -4.19 7.23 -28.02
C ARG A 210 -3.67 5.98 -28.73
N GLN A 211 -3.56 6.01 -30.05
CA GLN A 211 -3.29 4.81 -30.86
C GLN A 211 -1.82 4.40 -30.90
N GLN A 212 -0.89 5.36 -30.89
CA GLN A 212 0.54 5.10 -31.13
C GLN A 212 1.40 5.26 -29.89
N ARG A 213 0.90 5.93 -28.84
CA ARG A 213 1.65 6.19 -27.59
C ARG A 213 0.99 5.57 -26.37
N GLY A 214 -0.23 5.05 -26.48
CA GLY A 214 -0.97 4.47 -25.35
C GLY A 214 -1.36 5.50 -24.28
N ILE A 215 -1.39 6.79 -24.64
CA ILE A 215 -1.78 7.88 -23.74
C ILE A 215 -3.16 8.38 -24.18
N GLN A 216 -4.15 8.20 -23.31
CA GLN A 216 -5.48 8.76 -23.47
C GLN A 216 -5.59 9.99 -22.57
N PHE A 217 -5.86 11.14 -23.18
CA PHE A 217 -6.18 12.36 -22.45
C PHE A 217 -7.62 12.27 -21.91
N ALA A 218 -7.84 12.78 -20.69
CA ALA A 218 -9.14 12.76 -20.03
C ALA A 218 -10.08 13.82 -20.61
N THR A 219 -9.58 15.04 -20.81
CA THR A 219 -10.31 16.12 -21.49
C THR A 219 -9.40 16.96 -22.38
N PHE A 220 -10.00 17.67 -23.33
CA PHE A 220 -9.31 18.62 -24.20
C PHE A 220 -9.88 20.04 -24.03
N ALA A 221 -9.01 21.00 -23.69
CA ALA A 221 -9.30 22.42 -23.69
C ALA A 221 -8.87 23.05 -25.03
N PRO A 222 -9.81 23.43 -25.92
CA PRO A 222 -9.48 23.98 -27.24
C PRO A 222 -8.96 25.42 -27.19
N MET A 223 -9.02 26.06 -26.03
CA MET A 223 -8.65 27.45 -25.83
C MET A 223 -8.20 27.67 -24.39
N ASN A 224 -7.37 28.71 -24.17
CA ASN A 224 -6.84 29.10 -22.87
C ASN A 224 -6.99 30.61 -22.70
N GLU A 225 -7.60 31.05 -21.61
CA GLU A 225 -7.95 32.45 -21.32
C GLU A 225 -8.57 33.17 -22.54
N PRO A 226 -9.62 32.61 -23.16
CA PRO A 226 -10.07 33.04 -24.48
C PRO A 226 -10.62 34.48 -24.49
N HIS A 227 -11.19 34.99 -23.41
CA HIS A 227 -11.71 36.37 -23.41
C HIS A 227 -10.66 37.45 -23.11
N ALA A 228 -9.40 37.08 -22.87
CA ALA A 228 -8.33 38.02 -22.56
C ALA A 228 -7.94 38.86 -23.79
N SER A 229 -7.94 40.20 -23.65
CA SER A 229 -7.56 41.12 -24.74
C SER A 229 -6.04 41.40 -24.81
N TRP A 230 -5.24 40.77 -23.95
CA TRP A 230 -3.78 40.94 -23.91
C TRP A 230 -3.03 39.95 -24.82
N TRP A 231 -3.73 39.01 -25.46
CA TRP A 231 -3.15 38.14 -26.48
C TRP A 231 -2.89 38.92 -27.77
N GLN A 232 -1.67 39.42 -27.93
CA GLN A 232 -1.28 40.28 -29.04
C GLN A 232 -0.09 39.72 -29.81
N ALA A 233 -0.10 39.92 -31.13
CA ALA A 233 1.02 39.58 -32.01
C ALA A 233 2.33 40.22 -31.52
N GLY A 234 3.43 39.47 -31.58
CA GLY A 234 4.72 39.87 -31.01
C GLY A 234 4.86 39.63 -29.51
N GLY A 235 3.87 38.99 -28.86
CA GLY A 235 3.93 38.59 -27.46
C GLY A 235 5.01 37.54 -27.14
N GLY A 236 5.24 37.31 -25.84
CA GLY A 236 6.30 36.44 -25.35
C GLY A 236 5.95 34.96 -25.17
N GLN A 237 4.77 34.53 -25.62
CA GLN A 237 4.24 33.17 -25.49
C GLN A 237 3.08 32.94 -26.46
N GLU A 238 2.63 31.70 -26.61
CA GLU A 238 1.36 31.36 -27.28
C GLU A 238 0.15 31.90 -26.49
N GLY A 239 -0.86 32.37 -27.22
CA GLY A 239 -2.15 32.83 -26.71
C GLY A 239 -3.10 33.20 -27.85
N MET A 240 -4.39 32.90 -27.72
CA MET A 240 -5.40 33.30 -28.69
C MET A 240 -6.68 33.79 -28.01
N HIS A 241 -7.11 35.00 -28.39
CA HIS A 241 -8.43 35.47 -28.03
C HIS A 241 -9.49 34.72 -28.84
N VAL A 242 -10.58 34.35 -28.17
CA VAL A 242 -11.82 33.83 -28.74
C VAL A 242 -12.99 34.45 -27.97
N SER A 243 -13.73 35.32 -28.66
CA SER A 243 -14.83 36.10 -28.09
C SER A 243 -15.92 35.22 -27.48
N GLN A 244 -16.40 35.59 -26.30
CA GLN A 244 -17.55 34.94 -25.67
C GLN A 244 -18.79 34.98 -26.55
N GLY A 245 -19.73 34.07 -26.28
CA GLY A 245 -21.00 34.00 -27.00
C GLY A 245 -20.92 33.10 -28.23
N PHE A 246 -20.92 33.67 -29.43
CA PHE A 246 -20.98 32.87 -30.66
C PHE A 246 -19.69 32.07 -30.92
N ASN A 247 -18.52 32.71 -30.84
CA ASN A 247 -17.25 32.09 -31.25
C ASN A 247 -16.83 30.93 -30.34
N GLN A 248 -16.83 31.14 -29.01
CA GLN A 248 -16.52 30.06 -28.07
C GLN A 248 -17.49 28.87 -28.22
N ARG A 249 -18.81 29.11 -28.35
CA ARG A 249 -19.78 28.04 -28.56
C ARG A 249 -19.52 27.26 -29.84
N LEU A 250 -19.33 27.98 -30.96
CA LEU A 250 -19.07 27.36 -32.25
C LEU A 250 -17.80 26.50 -32.19
N LEU A 251 -16.73 27.02 -31.59
CA LEU A 251 -15.48 26.28 -31.45
C LEU A 251 -15.64 25.00 -30.61
N ILE A 252 -16.33 25.08 -29.47
CA ILE A 252 -16.61 23.92 -28.61
C ILE A 252 -17.46 22.88 -29.36
N GLU A 253 -18.51 23.33 -30.05
CA GLU A 253 -19.39 22.46 -30.83
C GLU A 253 -18.64 21.78 -31.98
N THR A 254 -17.83 22.52 -32.74
CA THR A 254 -17.00 21.98 -33.84
C THR A 254 -15.99 20.95 -33.34
N VAL A 255 -15.28 21.24 -32.25
CA VAL A 255 -14.33 20.30 -31.65
C VAL A 255 -15.06 19.05 -31.13
N GLY A 256 -16.17 19.23 -30.41
CA GLY A 256 -16.98 18.13 -29.90
C GLY A 256 -17.51 17.20 -31.01
N GLN A 257 -17.95 17.77 -32.12
CA GLN A 257 -18.36 17.01 -33.32
C GLN A 257 -17.18 16.24 -33.93
N ALA A 258 -16.00 16.86 -34.04
CA ALA A 258 -14.81 16.21 -34.58
C ALA A 258 -14.34 15.03 -33.70
N LEU A 259 -14.41 15.18 -32.37
CA LEU A 259 -14.12 14.12 -31.41
C LEU A 259 -15.06 12.92 -31.60
N ALA A 260 -16.37 13.19 -31.62
CA ALA A 260 -17.39 12.16 -31.82
C ALA A 260 -17.25 11.45 -33.18
N ALA A 261 -17.01 12.20 -34.25
CA ALA A 261 -16.84 11.65 -35.60
C ALA A 261 -15.64 10.70 -35.73
N LYS A 262 -14.61 10.88 -34.90
CA LYS A 262 -13.41 10.03 -34.87
C LYS A 262 -13.47 8.91 -33.83
N GLY A 263 -14.58 8.78 -33.10
CA GLY A 263 -14.73 7.78 -32.02
C GLY A 263 -13.71 7.98 -30.90
N LEU A 264 -13.29 9.22 -30.66
CA LEU A 264 -12.40 9.55 -29.55
C LEU A 264 -13.23 9.70 -28.28
N ASP A 265 -12.94 8.84 -27.31
CA ASP A 265 -13.58 8.85 -26.01
C ASP A 265 -12.90 9.88 -25.10
N ILE A 266 -13.15 11.14 -25.41
CA ILE A 266 -12.62 12.32 -24.72
C ILE A 266 -13.63 13.45 -24.88
N GLY A 267 -13.86 14.19 -23.80
CA GLY A 267 -14.73 15.37 -23.81
C GLY A 267 -13.98 16.70 -23.91
N VAL A 268 -14.75 17.77 -24.14
CA VAL A 268 -14.22 19.13 -24.02
C VAL A 268 -14.16 19.51 -22.54
N SER A 269 -13.01 20.01 -22.07
CA SER A 269 -12.97 20.83 -20.86
C SER A 269 -13.17 22.28 -21.25
N GLY A 270 -14.27 22.88 -20.80
CA GLY A 270 -14.75 24.17 -21.31
C GLY A 270 -14.71 25.27 -20.26
N GLY A 271 -14.66 26.52 -20.75
CA GLY A 271 -14.46 27.74 -19.96
C GLY A 271 -13.02 28.23 -20.12
N ASP A 272 -12.13 27.76 -19.24
CA ASP A 272 -10.70 28.12 -19.17
C ASP A 272 -10.46 29.65 -19.23
N GLU A 273 -11.43 30.43 -18.76
CA GLU A 273 -11.29 31.89 -18.65
C GLU A 273 -10.38 32.24 -17.47
N PHE A 274 -9.70 33.39 -17.57
CA PHE A 274 -8.69 33.82 -16.60
C PHE A 274 -9.23 34.11 -15.18
N SER A 275 -10.56 34.14 -14.97
CA SER A 275 -11.18 34.37 -13.65
C SER A 275 -12.57 33.74 -13.53
N ALA A 276 -13.01 33.49 -12.29
CA ALA A 276 -14.31 32.88 -12.02
C ALA A 276 -15.50 33.75 -12.50
N SER A 277 -15.41 35.08 -12.41
CA SER A 277 -16.46 35.99 -12.92
C SER A 277 -16.65 35.88 -14.43
N ILE A 278 -15.54 35.84 -15.17
CA ILE A 278 -15.56 35.77 -16.63
C ILE A 278 -16.00 34.38 -17.08
N SER A 279 -15.53 33.31 -16.42
CA SER A 279 -16.03 31.94 -16.61
C SER A 279 -17.53 31.85 -16.40
N SER A 280 -18.05 32.37 -15.28
CA SER A 280 -19.49 32.36 -14.99
C SER A 280 -20.30 33.07 -16.08
N SER A 281 -19.78 34.19 -16.60
CA SER A 281 -20.38 34.95 -17.70
C SER A 281 -20.35 34.19 -19.03
N ALA A 282 -19.26 33.45 -19.32
CA ALA A 282 -19.16 32.59 -20.50
C ALA A 282 -20.20 31.47 -20.46
N PHE A 283 -20.27 30.74 -19.34
CA PHE A 283 -21.16 29.59 -19.21
C PHE A 283 -22.65 29.93 -19.27
N GLN A 284 -23.05 31.15 -18.87
CA GLN A 284 -24.42 31.64 -19.04
C GLN A 284 -24.82 31.81 -20.51
N GLN A 285 -23.84 31.96 -21.41
CA GLN A 285 -24.07 32.13 -22.84
C GLN A 285 -24.07 30.79 -23.60
N TYR A 286 -23.68 29.68 -22.97
CA TYR A 286 -23.63 28.36 -23.61
C TYR A 286 -25.03 27.75 -23.73
N ASN A 287 -25.37 27.29 -24.94
CA ASN A 287 -26.65 26.63 -25.22
C ASN A 287 -26.58 25.13 -24.85
N ALA A 288 -27.69 24.41 -24.98
CA ALA A 288 -27.75 22.98 -24.67
C ALA A 288 -26.80 22.12 -25.54
N THR A 289 -26.60 22.48 -26.81
CA THR A 289 -25.69 21.78 -27.72
C THR A 289 -24.24 21.92 -27.28
N THR A 290 -23.77 23.14 -27.01
CA THR A 290 -22.42 23.42 -26.48
C THR A 290 -22.19 22.64 -25.18
N VAL A 291 -23.16 22.69 -24.25
CA VAL A 291 -23.08 22.03 -22.94
C VAL A 291 -22.97 20.51 -23.07
N SER A 292 -23.61 19.90 -24.07
CA SER A 292 -23.57 18.44 -24.27
C SER A 292 -22.17 17.88 -24.61
N TYR A 293 -21.26 18.73 -25.10
CA TYR A 293 -19.87 18.35 -25.40
C TYR A 293 -18.90 18.59 -24.24
N ILE A 294 -19.34 19.29 -23.19
CA ILE A 294 -18.48 19.63 -22.05
C ILE A 294 -18.56 18.50 -21.01
N LYS A 295 -17.40 17.88 -20.74
CA LYS A 295 -17.26 16.80 -19.72
C LYS A 295 -16.50 17.27 -18.47
N GLN A 296 -15.96 18.48 -18.48
CA GLN A 296 -15.30 19.13 -17.33
C GLN A 296 -15.44 20.64 -17.44
N LEU A 297 -15.77 21.32 -16.35
CA LEU A 297 -15.72 22.79 -16.30
C LEU A 297 -14.34 23.23 -15.82
N ASN A 298 -13.72 24.12 -16.57
CA ASN A 298 -12.43 24.73 -16.23
C ASN A 298 -12.61 26.23 -15.97
N THR A 299 -11.91 26.74 -14.97
CA THR A 299 -11.73 28.18 -14.75
C THR A 299 -10.34 28.44 -14.18
N HIS A 300 -9.76 29.57 -14.53
CA HIS A 300 -8.64 30.13 -13.78
C HIS A 300 -9.19 31.09 -12.74
N VAL A 301 -8.29 31.56 -11.88
CA VAL A 301 -8.67 32.32 -10.69
C VAL A 301 -7.76 33.51 -10.41
N TYR A 302 -7.32 34.17 -11.48
CA TYR A 302 -6.53 35.39 -11.41
C TYR A 302 -7.38 36.63 -11.05
N GLY A 303 -6.74 37.73 -10.65
CA GLY A 303 -7.40 39.03 -10.47
C GLY A 303 -8.05 39.28 -9.09
N GLY A 304 -7.66 38.54 -8.05
CA GLY A 304 -8.09 38.78 -6.66
C GLY A 304 -9.57 38.53 -6.39
N ALA A 305 -10.05 38.99 -5.23
CA ALA A 305 -11.43 38.73 -4.76
C ALA A 305 -12.51 39.38 -5.65
N GLU A 306 -12.23 40.53 -6.27
CA GLU A 306 -13.18 41.20 -7.18
C GLU A 306 -13.42 40.39 -8.47
N SER A 307 -12.38 39.75 -9.01
CA SER A 307 -12.49 38.89 -10.20
C SER A 307 -13.02 37.49 -9.85
N ASN A 308 -12.99 37.12 -8.57
CA ASN A 308 -13.40 35.80 -8.09
C ASN A 308 -14.30 35.91 -6.85
N PRO A 309 -15.43 36.63 -6.93
CA PRO A 309 -16.32 36.79 -5.80
C PRO A 309 -17.01 35.46 -5.47
N THR A 310 -17.38 35.27 -4.20
CA THR A 310 -18.10 34.09 -3.71
C THR A 310 -19.30 33.72 -4.58
N SER A 311 -20.06 34.70 -5.07
CA SER A 311 -21.21 34.46 -5.94
C SER A 311 -20.84 33.84 -7.29
N ALA A 312 -19.73 34.26 -7.91
CA ALA A 312 -19.27 33.68 -9.17
C ALA A 312 -18.77 32.25 -8.98
N MET A 313 -18.01 32.00 -7.91
CA MET A 313 -17.51 30.67 -7.56
C MET A 313 -18.66 29.69 -7.26
N GLN A 314 -19.69 30.14 -6.52
CA GLN A 314 -20.89 29.35 -6.26
C GLN A 314 -21.69 29.10 -7.54
N ALA A 315 -21.82 30.09 -8.42
CA ALA A 315 -22.50 29.91 -9.70
C ALA A 315 -21.81 28.85 -10.58
N LEU A 316 -20.47 28.79 -10.58
CA LEU A 316 -19.71 27.74 -11.27
C LEU A 316 -19.94 26.36 -10.65
N ARG A 317 -19.95 26.27 -9.31
CA ARG A 317 -20.27 25.04 -8.57
C ARG A 317 -21.64 24.50 -8.97
N ASP A 318 -22.67 25.35 -8.88
CA ASP A 318 -24.05 24.99 -9.15
C ASP A 318 -24.21 24.60 -10.62
N ARG A 319 -23.48 25.26 -11.52
CA ARG A 319 -23.44 24.92 -12.93
C ARG A 319 -22.85 23.53 -13.17
N ALA A 320 -21.68 23.23 -12.61
CA ALA A 320 -21.04 21.92 -12.72
C ALA A 320 -21.95 20.81 -12.17
N ALA A 321 -22.55 21.04 -11.00
CA ALA A 321 -23.51 20.12 -10.39
C ALA A 321 -24.75 19.89 -11.29
N SER A 322 -25.30 20.94 -11.91
CA SER A 322 -26.44 20.82 -12.84
C SER A 322 -26.11 20.01 -14.09
N MET A 323 -24.84 19.98 -14.49
CA MET A 323 -24.34 19.26 -15.65
C MET A 323 -23.87 17.84 -15.30
N GLY A 324 -23.69 17.52 -14.01
CA GLY A 324 -23.14 16.24 -13.56
C GLY A 324 -21.67 16.06 -13.95
N VAL A 325 -20.90 17.15 -14.09
CA VAL A 325 -19.48 17.12 -14.49
C VAL A 325 -18.58 17.70 -13.40
N PRO A 326 -17.31 17.30 -13.31
CA PRO A 326 -16.37 17.89 -12.37
C PRO A 326 -16.05 19.35 -12.70
N LEU A 327 -15.76 20.13 -11.65
CA LEU A 327 -15.26 21.51 -11.74
C LEU A 327 -13.80 21.56 -11.35
N TYR A 328 -12.95 22.12 -12.21
CA TYR A 328 -11.53 22.27 -12.00
C TYR A 328 -11.15 23.75 -11.93
N GLN A 329 -10.37 24.09 -10.91
CA GLN A 329 -9.47 25.22 -11.03
C GLN A 329 -8.28 24.72 -11.88
N SER A 330 -8.18 25.24 -13.10
CA SER A 330 -7.28 24.69 -14.13
C SER A 330 -5.98 25.46 -14.28
N GLU A 331 -5.86 26.64 -13.67
CA GLU A 331 -4.63 27.42 -13.66
C GLU A 331 -4.59 28.54 -12.61
N TYR A 332 -3.52 28.58 -11.83
CA TYR A 332 -3.19 29.69 -10.94
C TYR A 332 -1.71 29.69 -10.58
N GLY A 333 -1.18 30.88 -10.37
CA GLY A 333 0.12 31.16 -9.78
C GLY A 333 0.16 32.62 -9.38
N ASN A 334 1.24 33.04 -8.71
CA ASN A 334 1.47 34.45 -8.42
C ASN A 334 2.95 34.78 -8.58
N ASN A 335 3.25 36.03 -8.94
CA ASN A 335 4.62 36.50 -9.14
C ASN A 335 5.23 37.16 -7.90
N SER A 336 4.75 36.84 -6.70
CA SER A 336 5.21 37.50 -5.48
C SER A 336 6.73 37.34 -5.30
N SER A 337 7.40 38.45 -4.99
CA SER A 337 8.83 38.50 -4.67
C SER A 337 9.14 37.99 -3.26
N SER A 338 8.15 37.97 -2.38
CA SER A 338 8.24 37.30 -1.07
C SER A 338 7.63 35.91 -1.19
N ALA A 339 8.47 34.88 -1.09
CA ALA A 339 8.04 33.49 -1.24
C ALA A 339 6.98 33.08 -0.19
N LEU A 340 7.03 33.64 1.03
CA LEU A 340 5.99 33.37 2.04
C LEU A 340 4.69 34.09 1.72
N VAL A 341 4.73 35.36 1.29
CA VAL A 341 3.50 36.10 0.89
C VAL A 341 2.83 35.40 -0.27
N GLY A 342 3.59 35.06 -1.32
CA GLY A 342 3.06 34.27 -2.44
C GLY A 342 2.58 32.88 -2.03
N GLY A 343 3.15 32.30 -0.97
CA GLY A 343 2.67 31.07 -0.35
C GLY A 343 1.33 31.25 0.35
N MET A 344 1.17 32.31 1.16
CA MET A 344 -0.09 32.61 1.84
C MET A 344 -1.21 32.95 0.84
N ASP A 345 -0.90 33.71 -0.23
CA ASP A 345 -1.85 33.98 -1.32
C ASP A 345 -2.30 32.69 -2.02
N LEU A 346 -1.37 31.74 -2.21
CA LEU A 346 -1.66 30.42 -2.75
C LEU A 346 -2.55 29.61 -1.81
N ALA A 347 -2.24 29.58 -0.51
CA ALA A 347 -3.03 28.86 0.49
C ALA A 347 -4.46 29.41 0.58
N TYR A 348 -4.62 30.73 0.67
CA TYR A 348 -5.91 31.40 0.69
C TYR A 348 -6.74 31.02 -0.56
N ARG A 349 -6.10 31.00 -1.74
CA ARG A 349 -6.77 30.62 -2.99
C ARG A 349 -7.23 29.16 -2.97
N ILE A 350 -6.35 28.23 -2.61
CA ILE A 350 -6.67 26.80 -2.51
C ILE A 350 -7.82 26.57 -1.53
N THR A 351 -7.74 27.17 -0.33
CA THR A 351 -8.77 27.05 0.71
C THR A 351 -10.12 27.55 0.21
N THR A 352 -10.16 28.72 -0.41
CA THR A 352 -11.40 29.29 -0.95
C THR A 352 -11.96 28.45 -2.11
N ASP A 353 -11.10 27.97 -3.01
CA ASP A 353 -11.52 27.15 -4.15
C ASP A 353 -12.13 25.82 -3.70
N LEU A 354 -11.56 25.17 -2.69
CA LEU A 354 -12.10 23.92 -2.15
C LEU A 354 -13.39 24.14 -1.36
N ASN A 355 -13.43 25.15 -0.47
CA ASN A 355 -14.56 25.37 0.43
C ASN A 355 -15.74 26.08 -0.25
N VAL A 356 -15.47 27.03 -1.16
CA VAL A 356 -16.49 27.93 -1.76
C VAL A 356 -16.80 27.58 -3.21
N MET A 357 -15.79 27.32 -4.04
CA MET A 357 -16.01 26.90 -5.44
C MET A 357 -16.30 25.40 -5.53
N GLY A 358 -15.80 24.60 -4.60
CA GLY A 358 -16.08 23.16 -4.54
C GLY A 358 -15.39 22.38 -5.64
N VAL A 359 -14.18 22.81 -6.01
CA VAL A 359 -13.44 22.18 -7.11
C VAL A 359 -13.10 20.72 -6.79
N ASN A 360 -13.21 19.86 -7.80
CA ASN A 360 -12.75 18.48 -7.77
C ASN A 360 -11.25 18.37 -8.04
N GLY A 361 -10.67 19.31 -8.81
CA GLY A 361 -9.23 19.35 -9.05
C GLY A 361 -8.69 20.78 -9.04
N TRP A 362 -7.40 20.90 -8.68
CA TRP A 362 -6.71 22.17 -8.56
C TRP A 362 -5.33 22.08 -9.22
N THR A 363 -5.04 23.04 -10.09
CA THR A 363 -3.89 23.00 -10.99
C THR A 363 -3.07 24.26 -10.82
N PHE A 364 -1.84 24.08 -10.36
CA PHE A 364 -0.85 25.12 -10.43
C PHE A 364 -0.55 25.43 -11.90
N TRP A 365 -0.10 26.65 -12.21
CA TRP A 365 0.37 27.01 -13.55
C TRP A 365 1.60 26.16 -13.95
N GLN A 366 2.73 26.75 -14.30
CA GLN A 366 3.98 26.02 -14.48
C GLN A 366 4.67 25.88 -13.12
N ALA A 367 4.98 24.65 -12.72
CA ALA A 367 5.62 24.41 -11.44
C ALA A 367 7.07 24.90 -11.36
N VAL A 368 7.75 25.02 -12.51
CA VAL A 368 9.15 25.45 -12.58
C VAL A 368 9.26 26.72 -13.41
N GLU A 369 9.96 27.74 -12.92
CA GLU A 369 10.23 29.00 -13.65
C GLU A 369 11.73 29.12 -13.98
N PRO A 370 12.13 29.75 -15.12
CA PRO A 370 13.53 30.02 -15.42
C PRO A 370 14.20 30.94 -14.39
N LEU A 371 15.47 30.66 -14.08
CA LEU A 371 16.31 31.47 -13.18
C LEU A 371 16.80 32.76 -13.86
N THR A 372 15.92 33.70 -14.20
CA THR A 372 16.29 35.01 -14.76
C THR A 372 16.01 36.15 -13.77
N LEU A 373 16.86 36.24 -12.74
CA LEU A 373 17.17 37.41 -11.89
C LEU A 373 16.07 38.47 -11.64
N SER A 374 15.25 38.32 -10.59
CA SER A 374 14.69 39.44 -9.77
C SER A 374 13.93 39.05 -8.48
N GLY A 375 14.03 37.80 -7.99
CA GLY A 375 13.39 37.40 -6.73
C GLY A 375 11.86 37.21 -6.78
N ALA A 376 11.18 37.81 -7.76
CA ALA A 376 9.81 37.52 -8.15
C ALA A 376 9.75 36.30 -9.07
N GLY A 377 8.76 35.43 -8.91
CA GLY A 377 8.61 34.27 -9.80
C GLY A 377 7.31 33.51 -9.58
N TRP A 378 6.80 32.91 -10.64
CA TRP A 378 5.53 32.17 -10.66
C TRP A 378 5.69 30.72 -10.20
N GLY A 379 6.84 30.08 -10.47
CA GLY A 379 7.07 28.68 -10.16
C GLY A 379 7.22 28.36 -8.66
N LEU A 380 6.91 27.11 -8.32
CA LEU A 380 7.23 26.47 -7.04
C LEU A 380 8.74 26.16 -6.93
N LEU A 381 9.35 25.87 -8.08
CA LEU A 381 10.78 25.62 -8.27
C LEU A 381 11.37 26.65 -9.24
N TRP A 382 12.65 26.97 -9.07
CA TRP A 382 13.43 27.72 -10.07
C TRP A 382 14.55 26.85 -10.62
N ALA A 383 14.69 26.78 -11.94
CA ALA A 383 15.78 26.09 -12.62
C ALA A 383 16.25 26.93 -13.82
N ASP A 384 17.53 26.90 -14.17
CA ASP A 384 17.99 27.59 -15.38
C ASP A 384 17.73 26.71 -16.61
N TYR A 385 16.72 27.08 -17.40
CA TYR A 385 16.32 26.32 -18.59
C TYR A 385 17.44 26.20 -19.63
N ASN A 386 18.37 27.15 -19.67
CA ASN A 386 19.42 27.21 -20.70
C ASN A 386 20.69 26.46 -20.29
N VAL A 387 20.82 26.06 -19.02
CA VAL A 387 21.97 25.33 -18.49
C VAL A 387 21.53 23.91 -18.18
N ASP A 388 21.99 22.98 -18.99
CA ASP A 388 21.72 21.56 -18.85
C ASP A 388 22.13 21.04 -17.46
N GLY A 389 21.23 20.32 -16.80
CA GLY A 389 21.43 19.82 -15.43
C GLY A 389 21.63 20.91 -14.35
N SER A 390 21.15 22.14 -14.58
CA SER A 390 21.31 23.22 -13.60
C SER A 390 20.65 22.89 -12.27
N LYS A 391 21.26 23.35 -11.17
CA LYS A 391 20.68 23.22 -9.83
C LYS A 391 19.36 23.99 -9.75
N PHE A 392 18.38 23.41 -9.07
CA PHE A 392 17.10 24.06 -8.81
C PHE A 392 17.03 24.65 -7.39
N VAL A 393 16.13 25.61 -7.19
CA VAL A 393 15.78 26.19 -5.89
C VAL A 393 14.32 25.87 -5.58
N VAL A 394 14.07 25.25 -4.43
CA VAL A 394 12.71 25.02 -3.90
C VAL A 394 12.25 26.25 -3.13
N ARG A 395 11.08 26.80 -3.46
CA ARG A 395 10.56 28.02 -2.84
C ARG A 395 9.55 27.72 -1.73
N LYS A 396 9.26 28.69 -0.85
CA LYS A 396 8.23 28.52 0.20
C LYS A 396 6.85 28.17 -0.36
N GLN A 397 6.49 28.64 -1.56
CA GLN A 397 5.25 28.22 -2.22
C GLN A 397 5.16 26.70 -2.40
N TYR A 398 6.27 26.01 -2.69
CA TYR A 398 6.29 24.54 -2.75
C TYR A 398 5.88 23.92 -1.41
N HIS A 399 6.45 24.42 -0.31
CA HIS A 399 6.15 23.90 1.02
C HIS A 399 4.76 24.27 1.54
N VAL A 400 4.20 25.38 1.07
CA VAL A 400 2.80 25.73 1.31
C VAL A 400 1.87 24.82 0.50
N MET A 401 2.14 24.63 -0.80
CA MET A 401 1.40 23.68 -1.63
C MET A 401 1.43 22.27 -1.01
N ARG A 402 2.59 21.84 -0.50
CA ARG A 402 2.79 20.54 0.16
C ARG A 402 1.89 20.33 1.39
N GLN A 403 1.48 21.39 2.10
CA GLN A 403 0.54 21.29 3.23
C GLN A 403 -0.81 20.71 2.79
N PHE A 404 -1.26 21.05 1.58
CA PHE A 404 -2.49 20.53 1.00
C PHE A 404 -2.25 19.18 0.32
N THR A 405 -1.25 19.09 -0.55
CA THR A 405 -1.11 17.92 -1.42
C THR A 405 -0.71 16.64 -0.68
N SER A 406 0.00 16.73 0.45
CA SER A 406 0.56 15.55 1.12
C SER A 406 -0.49 14.59 1.68
N TYR A 407 -1.63 15.13 2.14
CA TYR A 407 -2.67 14.36 2.85
C TYR A 407 -4.07 14.50 2.23
N ILE A 408 -4.33 15.53 1.42
CA ILE A 408 -5.53 15.61 0.59
C ILE A 408 -5.22 14.92 -0.74
N ARG A 409 -5.40 13.60 -0.81
CA ARG A 409 -5.10 12.80 -2.02
C ARG A 409 -6.38 12.51 -2.81
N ALA A 410 -6.22 12.05 -4.06
CA ALA A 410 -7.34 11.60 -4.89
C ALA A 410 -8.21 10.58 -4.13
N GLY A 411 -9.53 10.74 -4.20
CA GLY A 411 -10.50 9.94 -3.45
C GLY A 411 -10.80 10.46 -2.04
N ALA A 412 -10.06 11.44 -1.52
CA ALA A 412 -10.42 12.10 -0.27
C ALA A 412 -11.74 12.87 -0.44
N THR A 413 -12.55 12.87 0.62
CA THR A 413 -13.79 13.65 0.65
C THR A 413 -13.52 14.97 1.34
N ILE A 414 -13.77 16.09 0.66
CA ILE A 414 -13.73 17.41 1.29
C ILE A 414 -14.93 17.53 2.23
N LEU A 415 -14.68 17.96 3.45
CA LEU A 415 -15.69 18.07 4.49
C LEU A 415 -16.17 19.51 4.63
N ARG A 416 -17.43 19.66 5.03
CA ARG A 416 -18.02 20.95 5.38
C ARG A 416 -17.53 21.38 6.74
N THR A 417 -16.88 22.54 6.79
CA THR A 417 -16.48 23.24 8.00
C THR A 417 -17.42 24.44 8.24
N ASN A 418 -17.46 24.92 9.48
CA ASN A 418 -18.04 26.21 9.88
C ASN A 418 -16.98 27.33 9.98
N ASP A 419 -15.80 27.08 9.40
CA ASP A 419 -14.63 27.94 9.39
C ASP A 419 -14.12 28.07 7.95
N ASP A 420 -13.87 29.28 7.48
CA ASP A 420 -13.47 29.57 6.10
C ASP A 420 -11.96 29.50 5.87
N GLU A 421 -11.15 29.50 6.93
CA GLU A 421 -9.69 29.38 6.89
C GLU A 421 -9.17 27.93 6.93
N THR A 422 -10.05 26.97 7.24
CA THR A 422 -9.73 25.54 7.31
C THR A 422 -10.26 24.76 6.13
N VAL A 423 -9.38 23.97 5.49
CA VAL A 423 -9.78 22.84 4.65
C VAL A 423 -9.73 21.56 5.46
N ALA A 424 -10.85 20.86 5.57
CA ALA A 424 -10.93 19.53 6.17
C ALA A 424 -11.16 18.47 5.08
N ALA A 425 -10.38 17.40 5.09
CA ALA A 425 -10.52 16.30 4.13
C ALA A 425 -10.37 14.94 4.82
N TYR A 426 -11.28 14.02 4.54
CA TYR A 426 -11.24 12.66 5.06
C TYR A 426 -10.83 11.66 3.99
N ASN A 427 -9.86 10.81 4.32
CA ASN A 427 -9.44 9.67 3.51
C ASN A 427 -9.94 8.38 4.16
N ALA A 428 -10.94 7.74 3.54
CA ALA A 428 -11.50 6.49 4.03
C ALA A 428 -10.53 5.29 3.94
N GLY A 429 -9.56 5.34 3.02
CA GLY A 429 -8.59 4.26 2.82
C GLY A 429 -7.62 4.12 3.99
N SER A 430 -7.07 5.24 4.45
CA SER A 430 -6.19 5.30 5.64
C SER A 430 -6.94 5.61 6.94
N ASP A 431 -8.25 5.85 6.88
CA ASP A 431 -9.08 6.32 8.00
C ASP A 431 -8.42 7.49 8.75
N MET A 432 -8.09 8.52 7.98
CA MET A 432 -7.35 9.71 8.43
C MET A 432 -8.07 10.99 7.98
N THR A 433 -8.10 11.98 8.86
CA THR A 433 -8.62 13.32 8.58
C THR A 433 -7.47 14.34 8.56
N ALA A 434 -7.33 15.07 7.46
CA ALA A 434 -6.41 16.19 7.31
C ALA A 434 -7.16 17.50 7.60
N LEU A 435 -6.58 18.35 8.45
CA LEU A 435 -7.11 19.67 8.83
C LEU A 435 -6.04 20.71 8.49
N VAL A 436 -6.19 21.40 7.37
CA VAL A 436 -5.23 22.41 6.88
C VAL A 436 -5.75 23.79 7.22
N PHE A 437 -5.11 24.47 8.18
CA PHE A 437 -5.46 25.81 8.61
C PHE A 437 -4.55 26.86 8.00
N THR A 438 -5.13 27.88 7.37
CA THR A 438 -4.43 29.02 6.79
C THR A 438 -4.60 30.25 7.66
N ASN A 439 -3.64 30.55 8.54
CA ASN A 439 -3.63 31.79 9.31
C ASN A 439 -2.99 32.90 8.47
N ASP A 440 -3.81 33.64 7.73
CA ASP A 440 -3.39 34.78 6.91
C ASP A 440 -3.24 36.10 7.71
N GLN A 441 -3.61 36.08 8.99
CA GLN A 441 -3.48 37.20 9.90
C GLN A 441 -2.02 37.42 10.31
N THR A 442 -1.75 38.58 10.93
CA THR A 442 -0.41 38.91 11.45
C THR A 442 -0.18 38.40 12.87
N THR A 443 -1.23 37.99 13.57
CA THR A 443 -1.21 37.49 14.94
C THR A 443 -1.35 35.98 15.00
N ALA A 444 -0.80 35.37 16.04
CA ALA A 444 -1.04 33.95 16.30
C ALA A 444 -2.53 33.70 16.60
N ASP A 445 -2.99 32.52 16.21
CA ASP A 445 -4.33 32.01 16.47
C ASP A 445 -4.27 30.54 16.92
N THR A 446 -5.32 30.08 17.59
CA THR A 446 -5.46 28.70 18.08
C THR A 446 -6.81 28.16 17.63
N ASN A 447 -6.78 27.11 16.80
CA ASN A 447 -7.98 26.41 16.38
C ASN A 447 -8.24 25.17 17.20
N VAL A 448 -9.50 25.00 17.59
CA VAL A 448 -10.00 23.80 18.25
C VAL A 448 -10.98 23.12 17.32
N TYR A 449 -10.66 21.89 16.90
CA TYR A 449 -11.52 21.06 16.08
C TYR A 449 -12.26 20.06 16.96
N ARG A 450 -13.56 19.92 16.78
CA ARG A 450 -14.37 18.88 17.44
C ARG A 450 -14.74 17.82 16.41
N LEU A 451 -14.19 16.61 16.59
CA LEU A 451 -14.62 15.45 15.81
C LEU A 451 -15.97 14.97 16.33
N LEU A 452 -16.96 14.87 15.43
CA LEU A 452 -18.35 14.55 15.78
C LEU A 452 -18.64 13.05 15.82
N ASP A 453 -18.00 12.28 14.94
CA ASP A 453 -18.30 10.87 14.67
C ASP A 453 -17.06 9.96 14.60
N LYS A 454 -15.88 10.51 14.89
CA LYS A 454 -14.60 9.81 14.94
C LYS A 454 -13.82 10.20 16.20
N MET A 455 -12.88 9.34 16.60
CA MET A 455 -11.95 9.62 17.70
C MET A 455 -10.52 9.72 17.17
N PRO A 456 -9.70 10.63 17.70
CA PRO A 456 -8.28 10.69 17.39
C PRO A 456 -7.57 9.54 18.12
N ALA A 457 -6.91 8.65 17.36
CA ALA A 457 -6.05 7.60 17.90
C ALA A 457 -4.57 8.03 17.90
N TYR A 458 -4.18 8.81 16.89
CA TYR A 458 -2.85 9.38 16.76
C TYR A 458 -2.96 10.69 15.97
N SER A 459 -2.04 11.64 16.20
CA SER A 459 -2.04 12.90 15.44
C SER A 459 -0.63 13.41 15.20
N ARG A 460 -0.50 14.28 14.18
CA ARG A 460 0.75 14.98 13.85
C ARG A 460 0.44 16.39 13.36
N VAL A 461 1.22 17.38 13.81
CA VAL A 461 1.10 18.78 13.40
C VAL A 461 2.30 19.16 12.54
N ILE A 462 2.04 19.77 11.38
CA ILE A 462 3.05 20.16 10.39
C ILE A 462 2.84 21.64 10.03
N ARG A 463 3.90 22.44 9.98
CA ARG A 463 3.79 23.88 9.73
C ARG A 463 4.77 24.40 8.67
N THR A 464 4.27 25.32 7.86
CA THR A 464 5.08 26.20 7.00
C THR A 464 4.83 27.64 7.41
N ASP A 465 5.88 28.35 7.80
CA ASP A 465 5.82 29.76 8.23
C ASP A 465 7.13 30.49 7.89
N SER A 466 7.31 31.70 8.43
CA SER A 466 8.56 32.46 8.23
C SER A 466 9.79 31.78 8.84
N SER A 467 9.59 30.98 9.89
CA SER A 467 10.67 30.27 10.55
C SER A 467 11.10 29.07 9.73
N GLY A 468 10.19 28.25 9.21
CA GLY A 468 10.52 26.97 8.57
C GLY A 468 9.56 26.45 7.52
N ASP A 469 10.00 25.37 6.86
CA ASP A 469 9.41 24.83 5.65
C ASP A 469 8.89 23.42 5.88
N TYR A 470 7.58 23.22 6.08
CA TYR A 470 6.98 21.90 6.31
C TYR A 470 7.53 21.17 7.57
N VAL A 471 7.75 21.92 8.64
CA VAL A 471 8.31 21.46 9.92
C VAL A 471 7.31 20.59 10.68
N SER A 472 7.72 19.41 11.17
CA SER A 472 6.90 18.65 12.12
C SER A 472 7.04 19.23 13.53
N LEU A 473 5.92 19.37 14.24
CA LEU A 473 5.84 19.90 15.60
C LEU A 473 5.45 18.83 16.63
N GLY A 474 5.44 17.55 16.24
CA GLY A 474 4.97 16.45 17.08
C GLY A 474 3.45 16.27 17.01
N PRO A 475 2.83 15.59 18.00
CA PRO A 475 1.39 15.40 18.06
C PRO A 475 0.63 16.70 18.32
N ALA A 476 -0.65 16.74 17.96
CA ALA A 476 -1.55 17.80 18.36
C ALA A 476 -1.97 17.62 19.83
N ASP A 477 -2.44 18.71 20.46
CA ASP A 477 -3.06 18.64 21.78
C ASP A 477 -4.46 18.03 21.66
N VAL A 478 -4.64 16.82 22.20
CA VAL A 478 -5.88 16.04 22.06
C VAL A 478 -6.57 15.87 23.43
N ALA A 479 -7.86 16.22 23.49
CA ALA A 479 -8.70 16.02 24.67
C ALA A 479 -10.06 15.42 24.27
N GLY A 480 -10.22 14.11 24.47
CA GLY A 480 -11.40 13.38 23.98
C GLY A 480 -11.49 13.44 22.46
N SER A 481 -12.58 14.01 21.92
CA SER A 481 -12.75 14.20 20.48
C SER A 481 -12.25 15.57 19.97
N GLN A 482 -11.64 16.39 20.84
CA GLN A 482 -11.12 17.70 20.46
C GLN A 482 -9.63 17.62 20.10
N VAL A 483 -9.26 18.27 19.00
CA VAL A 483 -7.89 18.44 18.52
C VAL A 483 -7.59 19.93 18.49
N THR A 484 -6.57 20.37 19.22
CA THR A 484 -6.18 21.78 19.30
C THR A 484 -4.87 22.01 18.57
N VAL A 485 -4.82 23.07 17.77
CA VAL A 485 -3.70 23.41 16.90
C VAL A 485 -3.42 24.91 16.99
N ASP A 486 -2.22 25.26 17.46
CA ASP A 486 -1.74 26.63 17.38
C ASP A 486 -1.22 26.95 15.98
N ALA A 487 -1.31 28.20 15.55
CA ALA A 487 -0.75 28.69 14.30
C ALA A 487 -0.30 30.16 14.44
N PRO A 488 0.99 30.46 14.27
CA PRO A 488 1.50 31.83 14.18
C PRO A 488 0.84 32.60 13.04
N GLY A 489 0.88 33.93 13.11
CA GLY A 489 0.48 34.76 11.98
C GLY A 489 1.30 34.45 10.72
N SER A 490 0.66 34.51 9.56
CA SER A 490 1.24 34.19 8.26
C SER A 490 1.83 32.76 8.23
N SER A 491 1.00 31.78 8.57
CA SER A 491 1.39 30.37 8.55
C SER A 491 0.30 29.47 7.97
N VAL A 492 0.73 28.34 7.44
CA VAL A 492 -0.15 27.22 7.10
C VAL A 492 0.21 26.05 8.00
N THR A 493 -0.74 25.58 8.80
CA THR A 493 -0.56 24.48 9.75
C THR A 493 -1.54 23.36 9.47
N THR A 494 -1.02 22.15 9.23
CA THR A 494 -1.82 20.94 9.01
C THR A 494 -1.78 20.05 10.24
N ALA A 495 -2.95 19.70 10.77
CA ALA A 495 -3.08 18.56 11.68
C ALA A 495 -3.57 17.33 10.90
N VAL A 496 -2.77 16.28 10.96
CA VAL A 496 -3.10 14.95 10.43
C VAL A 496 -3.61 14.13 11.60
N VAL A 497 -4.87 13.69 11.54
CA VAL A 497 -5.52 12.95 12.62
C VAL A 497 -5.87 11.55 12.12
N HIS A 498 -5.18 10.56 12.65
CA HIS A 498 -5.46 9.16 12.36
C HIS A 498 -6.49 8.61 13.34
N HIS A 499 -7.46 7.86 12.83
CA HIS A 499 -8.50 7.22 13.63
C HIS A 499 -8.19 5.75 13.95
N ARG A 500 -7.13 5.20 13.34
CA ARG A 500 -6.62 3.85 13.64
C ARG A 500 -5.49 3.89 14.68
N PRO A 501 -5.41 2.85 15.54
CA PRO A 501 -4.31 2.73 16.49
C PRO A 501 -2.95 2.74 15.80
N ASN A 502 -1.95 3.30 16.48
CA ASN A 502 -0.57 3.13 16.10
C ASN A 502 -0.15 1.68 16.40
N LEU A 503 0.33 0.95 15.39
CA LEU A 503 0.82 -0.42 15.56
C LEU A 503 2.20 -0.49 16.18
N VAL A 504 2.94 0.63 16.18
CA VAL A 504 4.25 0.72 16.83
C VAL A 504 4.14 1.44 18.16
N GLN A 505 4.98 1.03 19.10
CA GLN A 505 5.14 1.80 20.32
C GLN A 505 6.03 3.01 20.01
N ASN A 506 5.48 4.21 20.13
CA ASN A 506 6.32 5.38 20.23
C ASN A 506 7.22 5.19 21.43
N ALA A 507 8.51 5.32 21.20
CA ALA A 507 9.45 5.08 22.25
C ALA A 507 9.21 6.08 23.36
N GLY A 508 8.99 5.61 24.58
CA GLY A 508 9.30 6.39 25.76
C GLY A 508 10.76 6.12 26.09
N PHE A 509 11.74 6.82 25.50
CA PHE A 509 13.16 6.56 25.77
C PHE A 509 13.60 7.01 27.18
N ASN A 510 12.79 6.76 28.21
CA ASN A 510 13.04 7.00 29.63
C ASN A 510 14.04 5.99 30.26
N GLY A 511 15.00 5.48 29.48
CA GLY A 511 16.04 4.55 29.94
C GLY A 511 15.80 3.08 29.58
N ASP A 512 14.61 2.73 29.11
CA ASP A 512 14.32 1.51 28.36
C ASP A 512 13.92 1.92 26.94
N ALA A 513 14.50 1.28 25.93
CA ALA A 513 14.28 1.57 24.50
C ALA A 513 12.84 1.31 24.00
N GLY A 514 11.90 1.03 24.90
CA GLY A 514 10.67 0.32 24.57
C GLY A 514 10.98 -0.95 23.79
N GLU A 515 10.22 -1.20 22.73
CA GLU A 515 10.47 -2.30 21.80
C GLU A 515 11.50 -1.98 20.71
N TRP A 516 11.97 -0.73 20.57
CA TRP A 516 12.92 -0.38 19.51
C TRP A 516 14.30 -1.02 19.72
N GLN A 517 14.85 -1.56 18.64
CA GLN A 517 16.15 -2.19 18.54
C GLN A 517 17.07 -1.35 17.68
N ILE A 518 18.37 -1.39 17.98
CA ILE A 518 19.42 -0.67 17.27
C ILE A 518 20.50 -1.65 16.80
N THR A 519 21.07 -1.38 15.63
CA THR A 519 22.22 -2.12 15.10
C THR A 519 23.19 -1.15 14.42
N GLY A 520 24.48 -1.49 14.43
CA GLY A 520 25.53 -0.64 13.89
C GLY A 520 25.65 0.67 14.67
N ASN A 521 25.85 1.78 13.96
CA ASN A 521 26.01 3.09 14.58
C ASN A 521 24.68 3.78 14.85
N ALA A 522 23.90 3.23 15.78
CA ALA A 522 22.65 3.81 16.23
C ALA A 522 22.61 3.84 17.77
N VAL A 523 22.13 4.92 18.39
CA VAL A 523 22.01 5.05 19.85
C VAL A 523 20.76 5.82 20.24
N PHE A 524 20.18 5.49 21.39
CA PHE A 524 19.07 6.26 21.98
C PHE A 524 19.56 7.57 22.59
N ASN A 525 18.78 8.64 22.45
CA ASN A 525 19.12 9.97 22.95
C ASN A 525 17.93 10.76 23.49
N GLN A 526 17.94 10.99 24.80
CA GLN A 526 16.93 11.76 25.51
C GLN A 526 17.01 13.29 25.31
N ALA A 527 18.11 13.82 24.76
CA ALA A 527 18.34 15.26 24.66
C ALA A 527 17.58 15.93 23.50
N VAL A 528 17.01 15.17 22.58
CA VAL A 528 16.27 15.68 21.43
C VAL A 528 14.91 15.00 21.40
N ASP A 529 13.86 15.78 21.61
CA ASP A 529 12.47 15.34 21.77
C ASP A 529 11.57 16.31 21.01
N ASN A 530 10.98 15.85 19.91
CA ASN A 530 10.05 16.64 19.10
C ASN A 530 8.66 16.67 19.75
N THR A 531 8.24 15.57 20.36
CA THR A 531 6.91 15.42 20.97
C THR A 531 6.76 16.11 22.32
N ARG A 532 7.88 16.44 22.99
CA ARG A 532 7.96 17.08 24.32
C ARG A 532 7.31 16.27 25.43
N ASP A 533 7.14 14.97 25.23
CA ASP A 533 6.61 14.04 26.23
C ASP A 533 7.72 13.50 27.17
N GLY A 534 8.96 13.95 26.97
CA GLY A 534 10.14 13.55 27.73
C GLY A 534 10.75 12.25 27.24
N SER A 535 10.21 11.65 26.17
CA SER A 535 10.68 10.39 25.66
C SER A 535 12.05 10.49 24.98
N GLY A 536 12.38 11.56 24.27
CA GLY A 536 13.64 11.65 23.49
C GLY A 536 13.52 11.07 22.07
N GLY A 537 14.65 10.86 21.39
CA GLY A 537 14.71 10.31 20.02
C GLY A 537 15.82 9.27 19.84
N VAL A 538 15.89 8.64 18.66
CA VAL A 538 17.04 7.78 18.28
C VAL A 538 17.99 8.54 17.38
N ILE A 539 19.30 8.44 17.61
CA ILE A 539 20.32 8.98 16.70
C ILE A 539 21.00 7.87 15.91
N LEU A 540 21.04 8.07 14.61
CA LEU A 540 21.89 7.36 13.66
C LEU A 540 23.20 8.15 13.48
N GLN A 541 24.36 7.56 13.85
CA GLN A 541 25.66 8.24 13.94
C GLN A 541 26.63 7.82 12.82
N SER A 542 27.24 8.77 12.11
CA SER A 542 28.22 8.47 11.04
C SER A 542 29.69 8.43 11.50
N ASN A 543 29.99 8.77 12.76
CA ASN A 543 31.37 9.01 13.19
C ASN A 543 32.02 7.78 13.86
N GLY A 544 33.09 7.25 13.25
CA GLY A 544 34.11 6.42 13.90
C GLY A 544 33.76 4.96 14.25
N GLY A 545 32.48 4.57 14.31
CA GLY A 545 32.03 3.21 14.69
C GLY A 545 31.70 2.26 13.53
N GLY A 546 31.67 2.74 12.28
CA GLY A 546 31.20 1.97 11.11
C GLY A 546 30.61 2.88 10.02
N ARG A 547 30.17 2.31 8.88
CA ARG A 547 29.52 3.05 7.77
C ARG A 547 28.01 2.82 7.67
N ALA A 548 27.43 2.01 8.56
CA ALA A 548 26.02 1.64 8.54
C ALA A 548 25.39 1.62 9.93
N GLY A 549 24.08 1.82 10.01
CA GLY A 549 23.28 1.71 11.23
C GLY A 549 21.78 1.66 10.95
N ALA A 550 21.03 1.02 11.84
CA ALA A 550 19.57 0.95 11.72
C ALA A 550 18.86 0.97 13.07
N VAL A 551 17.62 1.45 13.05
CA VAL A 551 16.65 1.38 14.14
C VAL A 551 15.38 0.72 13.62
N TRP A 552 14.81 -0.21 14.38
CA TRP A 552 13.62 -0.96 13.99
C TRP A 552 12.85 -1.45 15.22
N GLN A 553 11.58 -1.86 15.06
CA GLN A 553 10.86 -2.60 16.09
C GLN A 553 10.70 -4.07 15.69
N PRO A 554 10.65 -5.02 16.64
CA PRO A 554 10.26 -6.41 16.39
C PRO A 554 9.04 -6.50 15.49
N GLY A 555 9.00 -7.57 14.68
CA GLY A 555 7.92 -7.81 13.76
C GLY A 555 6.56 -7.76 14.46
N ILE A 556 5.70 -6.86 14.02
CA ILE A 556 4.33 -6.75 14.48
C ILE A 556 3.50 -7.74 13.66
N GLY A 557 2.87 -8.68 14.35
CA GLY A 557 2.12 -9.77 13.72
C GLY A 557 2.22 -11.06 14.53
N SER A 558 1.96 -12.17 13.87
CA SER A 558 1.91 -13.49 14.47
C SER A 558 2.24 -14.54 13.42
N PRO A 559 2.94 -15.64 13.77
CA PRO A 559 3.28 -16.69 12.82
C PRO A 559 2.05 -17.37 12.21
N LEU A 560 0.87 -17.18 12.82
CA LEU A 560 -0.39 -17.80 12.42
C LEU A 560 -1.29 -16.88 11.60
N ILE A 561 -1.06 -15.57 11.62
CA ILE A 561 -1.90 -14.60 10.92
C ILE A 561 -1.28 -14.33 9.56
N ASP A 562 -2.07 -14.50 8.51
CA ASP A 562 -1.64 -14.15 7.16
C ASP A 562 -1.80 -12.65 6.94
N LEU A 563 -0.68 -11.96 6.73
CA LEU A 563 -0.68 -10.55 6.38
C LEU A 563 -0.75 -10.35 4.87
N THR A 564 -0.54 -11.39 4.06
CA THR A 564 -0.50 -11.31 2.59
C THR A 564 -1.62 -10.43 2.03
N GLY A 565 -1.25 -9.31 1.40
CA GLY A 565 -2.18 -8.34 0.76
C GLY A 565 -2.72 -7.24 1.63
N LYS A 566 -2.60 -7.36 2.95
CA LYS A 566 -2.82 -6.23 3.85
C LYS A 566 -1.83 -5.13 3.50
N ALA A 567 -2.28 -3.89 3.58
CA ALA A 567 -1.46 -2.76 3.23
C ALA A 567 -1.00 -2.02 4.48
N TYR A 568 0.23 -1.53 4.45
CA TYR A 568 0.85 -0.82 5.56
C TYR A 568 1.51 0.46 5.06
N GLU A 569 1.48 1.48 5.91
CA GLU A 569 2.19 2.73 5.70
C GLU A 569 2.93 3.07 7.00
N PHE A 570 4.22 3.35 6.90
CA PHE A 570 5.04 3.80 8.01
C PHE A 570 5.41 5.27 7.84
N SER A 571 5.37 6.04 8.93
CA SER A 571 5.80 7.43 8.96
C SER A 571 6.57 7.74 10.23
N ALA A 572 7.52 8.67 10.15
CA ALA A 572 8.25 9.16 11.32
C ALA A 572 8.67 10.61 11.14
N ASP A 573 8.87 11.30 12.26
CA ASP A 573 9.49 12.63 12.28
C ASP A 573 11.01 12.46 12.34
N LEU A 574 11.69 12.94 11.31
CA LEU A 574 13.14 12.84 11.18
C LEU A 574 13.79 14.22 11.16
N LEU A 575 14.85 14.39 11.95
CA LEU A 575 15.71 15.59 11.96
C LEU A 575 17.11 15.21 11.46
N PHE A 576 17.60 15.96 10.48
CA PHE A 576 18.92 15.80 9.89
C PHE A 576 19.85 16.90 10.41
N GLN A 577 20.85 16.56 11.22
CA GLN A 577 21.89 17.51 11.63
C GLN A 577 23.17 17.24 10.84
N ASN A 578 23.47 18.06 9.82
CA ASN A 578 24.77 18.09 9.14
C ASN A 578 25.03 19.47 8.52
N ASN A 579 26.31 19.86 8.44
CA ASN A 579 26.78 21.13 7.88
C ASN A 579 27.14 21.05 6.39
N ASN A 580 27.14 19.85 5.78
CA ASN A 580 27.46 19.64 4.37
C ASN A 580 26.31 18.90 3.65
N LEU A 581 25.93 19.39 2.47
CA LEU A 581 24.83 18.97 1.58
C LEU A 581 24.85 17.51 1.09
N GLN A 582 25.80 16.69 1.52
CA GLN A 582 25.96 15.31 1.06
C GLN A 582 25.45 14.35 2.13
N PHE A 583 24.13 14.30 2.32
CA PHE A 583 23.55 13.04 2.77
C PHE A 583 23.69 12.09 1.58
N ASP A 584 24.58 11.11 1.72
CA ASP A 584 24.70 10.02 0.77
C ASP A 584 23.32 9.37 0.59
N ALA A 585 23.02 8.87 -0.60
CA ALA A 585 21.69 8.41 -1.01
C ALA A 585 21.21 7.12 -0.33
N ASP A 586 21.79 6.80 0.83
CA ASP A 586 21.78 5.50 1.46
C ASP A 586 20.97 5.49 2.77
N ALA A 587 20.53 6.66 3.25
CA ALA A 587 19.55 6.75 4.32
C ALA A 587 18.14 6.46 3.80
N ARG A 588 17.39 5.58 4.47
CA ARG A 588 16.06 5.14 4.05
C ARG A 588 15.10 4.86 5.22
N ILE A 589 13.82 5.09 4.99
CA ILE A 589 12.70 4.62 5.82
C ILE A 589 12.02 3.48 5.08
N ALA A 590 11.74 2.36 5.75
CA ALA A 590 11.29 1.15 5.10
C ALA A 590 10.27 0.38 5.93
N LEU A 591 9.53 -0.47 5.23
CA LEU A 591 8.79 -1.58 5.80
C LEU A 591 9.47 -2.88 5.39
N GLU A 592 9.71 -3.77 6.34
CA GLU A 592 10.23 -5.10 6.01
C GLU A 592 9.22 -6.15 6.44
N PHE A 593 9.06 -7.18 5.60
CA PHE A 593 8.11 -8.24 5.84
C PHE A 593 8.83 -9.56 6.07
N TYR A 594 8.39 -10.25 7.11
CA TYR A 594 8.98 -11.49 7.57
C TYR A 594 7.98 -12.62 7.56
N GLY A 595 8.50 -13.82 7.29
CA GLY A 595 7.74 -15.05 7.28
C GLY A 595 7.45 -15.59 8.69
N ALA A 596 7.03 -16.85 8.79
CA ALA A 596 6.47 -17.40 10.03
C ALA A 596 7.48 -17.57 11.18
N ASP A 597 8.77 -17.55 10.90
CA ASP A 597 9.81 -17.56 11.93
C ASP A 597 10.11 -16.17 12.50
N GLY A 598 9.55 -15.11 11.91
CA GLY A 598 9.83 -13.72 12.25
C GLY A 598 11.24 -13.26 11.90
N GLN A 599 12.00 -14.03 11.12
CA GLN A 599 13.43 -13.81 10.82
C GLN A 599 13.79 -13.97 9.34
N THR A 600 13.02 -14.74 8.58
CA THR A 600 13.21 -14.89 7.13
C THR A 600 12.43 -13.80 6.39
N LEU A 601 13.15 -12.95 5.64
CA LEU A 601 12.52 -11.98 4.74
C LEU A 601 11.72 -12.72 3.65
N VAL A 602 10.50 -12.25 3.39
CA VAL A 602 9.63 -12.82 2.32
C VAL A 602 9.84 -12.15 0.97
N HIS A 603 10.77 -11.20 0.88
CA HIS A 603 11.13 -10.46 -0.33
C HIS A 603 12.66 -10.50 -0.56
N ALA A 604 13.10 -10.02 -1.72
CA ALA A 604 14.46 -10.26 -2.21
C ALA A 604 15.53 -9.47 -1.43
N SER A 605 15.20 -8.26 -1.02
CA SER A 605 16.13 -7.34 -0.35
C SER A 605 15.43 -6.44 0.66
N PRO A 606 16.07 -6.09 1.80
CA PRO A 606 15.61 -5.05 2.73
C PRO A 606 15.24 -3.69 2.08
N SER A 607 15.73 -3.43 0.86
CA SER A 607 15.47 -2.20 0.12
C SER A 607 14.19 -2.20 -0.72
N ASP A 608 13.52 -3.35 -0.89
CA ASP A 608 12.40 -3.50 -1.85
C ASP A 608 11.20 -2.56 -1.52
N PHE A 609 11.06 -2.18 -0.25
CA PHE A 609 9.99 -1.34 0.26
C PHE A 609 10.53 -0.15 1.06
N ALA A 610 11.64 0.42 0.57
CA ALA A 610 12.34 1.50 1.22
C ALA A 610 12.23 2.80 0.42
N GLU A 611 11.99 3.89 1.13
CA GLU A 611 12.03 5.25 0.60
C GLU A 611 13.31 5.94 0.99
N ALA A 612 14.01 6.47 -0.01
CA ALA A 612 15.23 7.25 0.21
C ALA A 612 14.92 8.56 0.95
N LEU A 613 15.70 8.83 1.98
CA LEU A 613 15.55 10.03 2.79
C LEU A 613 16.36 11.17 2.19
N ARG A 614 15.68 12.02 1.39
CA ARG A 614 16.29 13.17 0.73
C ARG A 614 15.80 14.48 1.36
N PRO A 615 16.56 15.13 2.27
CA PRO A 615 16.14 16.40 2.85
C PRO A 615 16.13 17.52 1.79
N ILE A 616 15.00 18.20 1.67
CA ILE A 616 14.78 19.28 0.68
C ILE A 616 15.37 20.62 1.17
N SER A 617 15.65 20.76 2.48
CA SER A 617 16.18 21.99 3.10
C SER A 617 17.32 21.70 4.08
N GLN A 618 18.33 22.58 4.12
CA GLN A 618 19.39 22.56 5.14
C GLN A 618 18.91 23.28 6.41
N ASP A 619 18.16 22.61 7.29
CA ASP A 619 17.85 23.14 8.62
C ASP A 619 17.84 22.07 9.72
N SER A 620 18.02 22.51 10.96
CA SER A 620 18.04 21.66 12.14
C SER A 620 16.63 21.43 12.69
N ARG A 621 15.70 20.97 11.86
CA ARG A 621 14.31 20.76 12.26
C ARG A 621 13.75 19.41 11.81
N PHE A 622 12.82 18.88 12.59
CA PHE A 622 12.09 17.67 12.27
C PHE A 622 11.19 17.86 11.05
N ARG A 623 11.14 16.83 10.20
CA ARG A 623 10.29 16.71 9.02
C ARG A 623 9.65 15.34 8.99
N VAL A 624 8.45 15.28 8.43
CA VAL A 624 7.74 14.02 8.27
C VAL A 624 8.25 13.30 7.04
N PHE A 625 8.66 12.05 7.22
CA PHE A 625 8.94 11.10 6.15
C PHE A 625 8.01 9.91 6.24
N ARG A 626 7.64 9.36 5.09
CA ARG A 626 6.69 8.25 4.95
C ARG A 626 7.20 7.25 3.94
N THR A 627 6.88 5.98 4.15
CA THR A 627 6.93 4.98 3.09
C THR A 627 5.76 5.19 2.14
N ASP A 628 5.87 4.70 0.91
CA ASP A 628 4.68 4.38 0.12
C ASP A 628 3.74 3.43 0.90
N VAL A 629 2.50 3.31 0.42
CA VAL A 629 1.59 2.28 0.91
C VAL A 629 2.00 0.94 0.31
N VAL A 630 2.49 0.03 1.15
CA VAL A 630 3.04 -1.25 0.72
C VAL A 630 2.07 -2.38 1.03
N GLN A 631 1.77 -3.21 0.04
CA GLN A 631 1.09 -4.48 0.29
C GLN A 631 2.08 -5.51 0.82
N ALA A 632 1.72 -6.17 1.92
CA ALA A 632 2.46 -7.29 2.44
C ALA A 632 2.55 -8.40 1.36
N PRO A 633 3.77 -8.85 1.01
CA PRO A 633 3.96 -9.87 -0.01
C PRO A 633 3.49 -11.24 0.48
N VAL A 634 3.40 -12.19 -0.47
CA VAL A 634 2.99 -13.57 -0.22
C VAL A 634 3.85 -14.20 0.88
N GLY A 635 3.20 -14.74 1.92
CA GLY A 635 3.85 -15.41 3.05
C GLY A 635 4.25 -14.50 4.20
N ALA A 636 3.97 -13.19 4.13
CA ALA A 636 4.20 -12.26 5.23
C ALA A 636 3.35 -12.62 6.46
N ARG A 637 3.98 -12.75 7.61
CA ARG A 637 3.38 -12.99 8.93
C ARG A 637 3.64 -11.87 9.92
N PHE A 638 4.73 -11.14 9.71
CA PHE A 638 5.10 -9.96 10.47
C PHE A 638 5.49 -8.82 9.54
N VAL A 639 5.19 -7.60 9.98
CA VAL A 639 5.66 -6.35 9.38
C VAL A 639 6.50 -5.60 10.40
N ARG A 640 7.61 -5.01 9.98
CA ARG A 640 8.42 -4.15 10.86
C ARG A 640 8.76 -2.81 10.22
N PRO A 641 8.73 -1.71 10.97
CA PRO A 641 9.28 -0.43 10.53
C PRO A 641 10.81 -0.45 10.68
N VAL A 642 11.52 0.12 9.71
CA VAL A 642 12.97 0.26 9.75
C VAL A 642 13.36 1.66 9.30
N VAL A 643 14.28 2.29 10.03
CA VAL A 643 15.01 3.47 9.55
C VAL A 643 16.49 3.14 9.58
N GLN A 644 17.15 3.22 8.44
CA GLN A 644 18.54 2.77 8.30
C GLN A 644 19.34 3.69 7.40
N PHE A 645 20.66 3.59 7.50
CA PHE A 645 21.59 4.16 6.54
C PHE A 645 22.74 3.18 6.31
N ASP A 646 23.23 3.10 5.08
CA ASP A 646 24.47 2.42 4.70
C ASP A 646 25.48 3.37 4.02
N ASP A 647 26.69 2.86 3.76
CA ASP A 647 27.75 3.47 2.95
C ASP A 647 28.17 4.93 3.17
N VAL A 648 27.85 5.50 4.34
CA VAL A 648 28.23 6.88 4.68
C VAL A 648 29.74 7.09 4.63
N ALA A 649 30.17 8.06 3.82
CA ALA A 649 31.58 8.40 3.63
C ALA A 649 32.29 8.73 4.96
N PHE A 650 33.53 8.24 5.10
CA PHE A 650 34.36 8.49 6.27
C PHE A 650 34.57 10.01 6.49
N GLY A 651 34.12 10.53 7.62
CA GLY A 651 34.20 11.96 7.96
C GLY A 651 32.94 12.78 7.63
N ALA A 652 31.90 12.16 7.06
CA ALA A 652 30.57 12.76 7.07
C ALA A 652 30.08 12.85 8.52
N THR A 653 29.53 14.00 8.93
CA THR A 653 29.04 14.26 10.30
C THR A 653 27.52 14.38 10.32
N GLY A 654 26.82 13.36 9.84
CA GLY A 654 25.36 13.32 9.81
C GLY A 654 24.79 12.62 11.04
N LEU A 655 23.88 13.29 11.75
CA LEU A 655 23.02 12.67 12.75
C LEU A 655 21.58 12.69 12.23
N ILE A 656 20.93 11.52 12.15
CA ILE A 656 19.48 11.44 11.92
C ILE A 656 18.81 11.15 13.25
N TYR A 657 17.94 12.04 13.67
CA TYR A 657 17.12 11.89 14.87
C TYR A 657 15.74 11.40 14.46
N LEU A 658 15.25 10.34 15.09
CA LEU A 658 13.91 9.79 14.89
C LEU A 658 13.03 10.07 16.10
N ASP A 659 11.81 10.54 15.85
CA ASP A 659 10.74 10.68 16.83
C ASP A 659 9.35 10.46 16.20
N ASN A 660 8.32 10.30 17.02
CA ASN A 660 6.91 10.33 16.63
C ASN A 660 6.58 9.38 15.46
N ALA A 661 6.97 8.12 15.60
CA ALA A 661 6.76 7.05 14.64
C ALA A 661 5.29 6.60 14.61
N TYR A 662 4.79 6.30 13.42
CA TYR A 662 3.43 5.82 13.25
C TYR A 662 3.36 4.81 12.12
N LEU A 663 2.94 3.59 12.48
CA LEU A 663 2.67 2.49 11.56
C LEU A 663 1.20 2.14 11.63
N GLN A 664 0.55 2.06 10.48
CA GLN A 664 -0.85 1.65 10.39
C GLN A 664 -1.04 0.58 9.32
N GLU A 665 -2.02 -0.31 9.57
CA GLU A 665 -2.70 -1.00 8.49
C GLU A 665 -3.59 0.01 7.76
N THR A 666 -3.53 0.04 6.43
CA THR A 666 -4.27 0.96 5.54
C THR A 666 -4.91 0.16 4.40
N ARG A 667 -5.65 0.83 3.51
CA ARG A 667 -6.09 0.25 2.24
C ARG A 667 -5.06 0.57 1.15
N TYR A 668 -4.60 -0.44 0.43
CA TYR A 668 -3.82 -0.22 -0.78
C TYR A 668 -4.77 0.13 -1.92
N VAL A 669 -4.49 1.19 -2.65
CA VAL A 669 -5.18 1.51 -3.90
C VAL A 669 -4.17 1.26 -5.02
N PRO A 670 -4.34 0.18 -5.81
CA PRO A 670 -3.38 -0.14 -6.86
C PRO A 670 -3.41 0.97 -7.92
N ARG A 671 -2.26 1.19 -8.59
CA ARG A 671 -2.19 1.98 -9.83
C ARG A 671 -2.88 1.20 -10.96
N ALA A 672 -4.21 1.17 -10.93
CA ALA A 672 -5.09 0.38 -11.78
C ALA A 672 -6.23 1.25 -12.35
N ARG A 673 -6.94 0.73 -13.35
CA ARG A 673 -8.17 1.38 -13.86
C ARG A 673 -9.32 1.06 -12.91
N ALA A 674 -9.81 2.08 -12.20
CA ALA A 674 -10.87 1.92 -11.22
C ALA A 674 -12.25 1.98 -11.87
N TRP A 675 -13.16 1.06 -11.54
CA TRP A 675 -14.58 1.24 -11.80
C TRP A 675 -15.05 2.49 -11.05
N ASN A 676 -15.75 3.39 -11.71
CA ASN A 676 -16.00 4.75 -11.20
C ASN A 676 -17.47 5.04 -10.92
N VAL A 677 -18.38 4.14 -11.28
CA VAL A 677 -19.83 4.35 -11.11
C VAL A 677 -20.43 3.43 -10.03
N ASP A 678 -21.38 3.96 -9.25
CA ASP A 678 -22.22 3.16 -8.33
C ASP A 678 -23.44 2.59 -9.07
N ALA A 679 -23.18 1.85 -10.15
CA ALA A 679 -24.19 1.27 -11.03
C ALA A 679 -23.75 -0.08 -11.59
N ASP A 680 -24.72 -0.85 -12.08
CA ASP A 680 -24.42 -1.93 -13.02
C ASP A 680 -24.00 -1.28 -14.35
N GLY A 681 -23.11 -1.92 -15.11
CA GLY A 681 -22.60 -1.34 -16.34
C GLY A 681 -21.88 -2.34 -17.21
N ASP A 682 -21.49 -1.92 -18.42
CA ASP A 682 -20.66 -2.70 -19.33
C ASP A 682 -19.19 -2.37 -19.09
N TRP A 683 -18.34 -3.40 -19.07
CA TRP A 683 -16.89 -3.28 -19.02
C TRP A 683 -16.36 -2.44 -20.19
N HIS A 684 -16.99 -2.53 -21.35
CA HIS A 684 -16.59 -1.87 -22.59
C HIS A 684 -17.12 -0.44 -22.75
N ASP A 685 -17.82 0.06 -21.74
CA ASP A 685 -18.25 1.45 -21.67
C ASP A 685 -17.25 2.22 -20.80
N ALA A 686 -16.47 3.11 -21.43
CA ALA A 686 -15.38 3.78 -20.76
C ALA A 686 -15.85 4.78 -19.71
N ASP A 687 -17.07 5.31 -19.82
CA ASP A 687 -17.69 6.19 -18.81
C ASP A 687 -17.81 5.48 -17.44
N ASN A 688 -17.80 4.14 -17.42
CA ASN A 688 -17.84 3.37 -16.19
C ASN A 688 -16.46 3.25 -15.49
N TRP A 689 -15.37 3.66 -16.14
CA TRP A 689 -14.01 3.59 -15.62
C TRP A 689 -13.45 4.98 -15.31
N GLN A 690 -12.52 5.04 -14.35
CA GLN A 690 -11.85 6.28 -13.99
C GLN A 690 -11.02 6.80 -15.17
N ASN A 691 -11.23 8.08 -15.50
CA ASN A 691 -10.64 8.80 -16.63
C ASN A 691 -11.19 8.39 -18.00
N ASP A 692 -12.41 7.88 -18.08
CA ASP A 692 -13.12 7.56 -19.33
C ASP A 692 -12.28 6.64 -20.25
N ALA A 693 -11.52 5.72 -19.64
CA ALA A 693 -10.52 4.91 -20.31
C ALA A 693 -10.73 3.42 -20.04
N LEU A 694 -10.92 2.65 -21.11
CA LEU A 694 -11.05 1.20 -21.06
C LEU A 694 -9.81 0.55 -20.42
N VAL A 695 -10.01 -0.60 -19.79
CA VAL A 695 -8.94 -1.41 -19.17
C VAL A 695 -8.08 -2.15 -20.22
N GLU A 696 -8.41 -2.02 -21.51
CA GLU A 696 -7.77 -2.71 -22.61
C GLU A 696 -6.25 -2.44 -22.71
N ASN A 697 -5.52 -3.41 -23.28
CA ASN A 697 -4.05 -3.47 -23.38
C ASN A 697 -3.32 -3.82 -22.08
N ASN A 698 -3.63 -4.98 -21.48
CA ASN A 698 -2.81 -5.57 -20.41
C ASN A 698 -2.68 -4.68 -19.15
N ARG A 699 -3.74 -3.96 -18.77
CA ARG A 699 -3.82 -3.21 -17.51
C ARG A 699 -4.61 -3.98 -16.46
N ALA A 700 -4.42 -3.60 -15.20
CA ALA A 700 -5.18 -4.15 -14.08
C ALA A 700 -6.50 -3.38 -13.89
N ALA A 701 -7.59 -4.11 -13.61
CA ALA A 701 -8.87 -3.55 -13.21
C ALA A 701 -8.95 -3.43 -11.68
N TYR A 702 -9.61 -2.38 -11.18
CA TYR A 702 -9.87 -2.17 -9.76
C TYR A 702 -11.35 -1.89 -9.49
N PHE A 703 -11.97 -2.72 -8.67
CA PHE A 703 -13.35 -2.59 -8.23
C PHE A 703 -13.37 -2.16 -6.76
N GLY A 704 -13.48 -0.85 -6.55
CA GLY A 704 -13.33 -0.20 -5.25
C GLY A 704 -14.64 0.04 -4.49
N PRO A 705 -14.59 0.85 -3.41
CA PRO A 705 -15.67 1.02 -2.44
C PRO A 705 -16.84 1.90 -2.93
N GLN A 706 -16.85 2.35 -4.19
CA GLN A 706 -17.94 3.16 -4.75
C GLN A 706 -19.31 2.46 -4.75
N ALA A 707 -19.32 1.12 -4.74
CA ALA A 707 -20.56 0.36 -4.72
C ALA A 707 -21.28 0.56 -3.37
N SER A 708 -22.56 0.93 -3.40
CA SER A 708 -23.44 0.99 -2.21
C SER A 708 -24.32 -0.26 -2.02
N ARG A 709 -24.27 -1.17 -2.99
CA ARG A 709 -24.94 -2.48 -3.03
C ARG A 709 -24.20 -3.35 -4.04
N ASN A 710 -24.55 -4.64 -4.11
CA ASN A 710 -23.92 -5.51 -5.09
C ASN A 710 -24.13 -5.00 -6.54
N ARG A 711 -23.09 -5.05 -7.37
CA ARG A 711 -23.09 -4.57 -8.76
C ARG A 711 -22.74 -5.68 -9.75
N THR A 712 -23.31 -5.59 -10.95
CA THR A 712 -23.02 -6.49 -12.08
C THR A 712 -22.28 -5.73 -13.17
N ILE A 713 -21.12 -6.26 -13.55
CA ILE A 713 -20.25 -5.74 -14.60
C ILE A 713 -20.35 -6.69 -15.78
N THR A 714 -20.95 -6.23 -16.86
CA THR A 714 -21.19 -7.04 -18.06
C THR A 714 -19.94 -7.02 -18.94
N VAL A 715 -19.49 -8.19 -19.39
CA VAL A 715 -18.42 -8.36 -20.38
C VAL A 715 -19.09 -8.73 -21.70
N SER A 716 -19.35 -7.73 -22.55
CA SER A 716 -20.10 -7.90 -23.82
C SER A 716 -19.23 -8.34 -25.00
N SER A 717 -17.92 -8.16 -24.92
CA SER A 717 -16.89 -8.74 -25.82
C SER A 717 -15.68 -9.22 -25.02
N ASN A 718 -14.79 -10.00 -25.64
CA ASN A 718 -13.62 -10.55 -24.95
C ASN A 718 -12.77 -9.44 -24.31
N VAL A 719 -12.29 -9.69 -23.10
CA VAL A 719 -11.46 -8.76 -22.33
C VAL A 719 -10.12 -9.42 -22.00
N ASP A 720 -9.03 -8.70 -22.22
CA ASP A 720 -7.69 -9.09 -21.77
C ASP A 720 -7.22 -8.15 -20.64
N VAL A 721 -6.90 -8.72 -19.47
CA VAL A 721 -6.38 -7.97 -18.30
C VAL A 721 -5.16 -8.64 -17.70
N THR A 722 -4.23 -7.86 -17.13
CA THR A 722 -3.10 -8.42 -16.36
C THR A 722 -3.47 -8.76 -14.92
N GLY A 723 -4.60 -8.24 -14.44
CA GLY A 723 -5.13 -8.57 -13.13
C GLY A 723 -6.43 -7.86 -12.80
N ILE A 724 -7.07 -8.31 -11.74
CA ILE A 724 -8.30 -7.73 -11.21
C ILE A 724 -8.15 -7.62 -9.70
N THR A 725 -8.47 -6.46 -9.15
CA THR A 725 -8.53 -6.23 -7.71
C THR A 725 -9.97 -5.91 -7.31
N PHE A 726 -10.47 -6.61 -6.28
CA PHE A 726 -11.72 -6.30 -5.61
C PHE A 726 -11.43 -5.79 -4.20
N ASP A 727 -11.92 -4.60 -3.88
CA ASP A 727 -11.82 -3.99 -2.56
C ASP A 727 -13.09 -3.18 -2.25
N SER A 728 -14.19 -3.90 -2.06
CA SER A 728 -15.47 -3.34 -1.66
C SER A 728 -16.17 -4.27 -0.70
N GLU A 729 -16.87 -3.71 0.29
CA GLU A 729 -17.73 -4.49 1.18
C GLU A 729 -18.92 -5.11 0.42
N PHE A 730 -19.32 -4.49 -0.70
CA PHE A 730 -20.37 -4.97 -1.56
C PHE A 730 -19.82 -5.76 -2.75
N GLY A 731 -20.54 -6.81 -3.13
CA GLY A 731 -20.09 -7.75 -4.16
C GLY A 731 -20.18 -7.19 -5.57
N TYR A 732 -19.07 -7.23 -6.29
CA TYR A 732 -19.03 -7.11 -7.75
C TYR A 732 -19.17 -8.48 -8.39
N ARG A 733 -20.03 -8.57 -9.41
CA ARG A 733 -20.25 -9.76 -10.25
C ARG A 733 -19.81 -9.46 -11.67
N ILE A 734 -18.71 -10.05 -12.13
CA ILE A 734 -18.30 -9.95 -13.53
C ILE A 734 -19.04 -11.03 -14.32
N ALA A 735 -19.95 -10.65 -15.22
CA ALA A 735 -20.85 -11.56 -15.91
C ALA A 735 -20.90 -11.27 -17.42
N GLY A 736 -21.38 -12.23 -18.22
CA GLY A 736 -21.46 -12.09 -19.68
C GLY A 736 -21.06 -13.40 -20.37
N ASP A 737 -21.39 -13.50 -21.65
CA ASP A 737 -21.08 -14.69 -22.46
C ASP A 737 -19.68 -14.64 -23.07
N ALA A 738 -19.02 -13.48 -23.07
CA ALA A 738 -17.69 -13.30 -23.61
C ALA A 738 -16.58 -13.63 -22.60
N THR A 739 -15.40 -13.98 -23.11
CA THR A 739 -14.29 -14.48 -22.29
C THR A 739 -13.55 -13.34 -21.58
N LEU A 740 -13.33 -13.52 -20.28
CA LEU A 740 -12.39 -12.76 -19.47
C LEU A 740 -11.04 -13.49 -19.45
N ALA A 741 -10.10 -13.02 -20.28
CA ALA A 741 -8.76 -13.54 -20.36
C ALA A 741 -7.83 -12.79 -19.38
N VAL A 742 -7.15 -13.54 -18.51
CA VAL A 742 -6.32 -13.01 -17.43
C VAL A 742 -4.85 -13.40 -17.67
N GLY A 743 -3.98 -12.39 -17.76
CA GLY A 743 -2.54 -12.51 -17.99
C GLY A 743 -2.08 -12.10 -19.39
N ASN A 744 -0.76 -11.94 -19.54
CA ASN A 744 -0.11 -11.50 -20.78
C ASN A 744 1.05 -12.41 -21.24
N GLY A 745 1.23 -13.57 -20.61
CA GLY A 745 2.28 -14.55 -20.93
C GLY A 745 3.69 -14.25 -20.40
N GLY A 746 3.93 -13.07 -19.80
CA GLY A 746 5.24 -12.68 -19.25
C GLY A 746 5.34 -12.79 -17.74
N GLU A 747 4.38 -12.19 -17.01
CA GLU A 747 4.33 -12.16 -15.54
C GLU A 747 3.08 -12.90 -15.00
N PRO A 748 3.10 -13.40 -13.75
CA PRO A 748 1.92 -13.97 -13.13
C PRO A 748 0.78 -12.94 -13.07
N ALA A 749 -0.36 -13.29 -13.63
CA ALA A 749 -1.55 -12.46 -13.55
C ALA A 749 -2.11 -12.46 -12.12
N LYS A 750 -2.69 -11.36 -11.64
CA LYS A 750 -3.17 -11.27 -10.25
C LYS A 750 -4.68 -11.12 -10.17
N LEU A 751 -5.36 -12.02 -9.47
CA LEU A 751 -6.74 -11.84 -9.01
C LEU A 751 -6.72 -11.61 -7.50
N ASP A 752 -6.91 -10.37 -7.07
CA ASP A 752 -6.72 -9.92 -5.68
C ASP A 752 -8.06 -9.52 -5.05
N VAL A 753 -8.46 -10.15 -3.94
CA VAL A 753 -9.71 -9.88 -3.24
C VAL A 753 -9.41 -9.50 -1.81
N ARG A 754 -9.63 -8.23 -1.48
CA ARG A 754 -9.17 -7.62 -0.21
C ARG A 754 -10.27 -7.44 0.81
N SER A 755 -11.50 -7.29 0.35
CA SER A 755 -12.68 -7.14 1.19
C SER A 755 -13.91 -7.70 0.45
N GLY A 756 -15.02 -7.90 1.16
CA GLY A 756 -16.30 -8.31 0.58
C GLY A 756 -16.37 -9.73 0.01
N SER A 757 -17.43 -9.96 -0.76
CA SER A 757 -17.72 -11.24 -1.40
C SER A 757 -18.08 -11.01 -2.86
N HIS A 758 -17.19 -11.44 -3.75
CA HIS A 758 -17.23 -11.15 -5.19
C HIS A 758 -17.44 -12.41 -6.01
N ALA A 759 -17.91 -12.25 -7.25
CA ALA A 759 -18.09 -13.38 -8.15
C ALA A 759 -17.64 -13.09 -9.59
N ILE A 760 -17.12 -14.11 -10.26
CA ILE A 760 -16.88 -14.14 -11.70
C ILE A 760 -17.79 -15.22 -12.29
N LEU A 761 -18.69 -14.78 -13.16
CA LEU A 761 -19.70 -15.58 -13.85
C LEU A 761 -19.41 -15.65 -15.37
N ALA A 762 -18.62 -14.71 -15.91
CA ALA A 762 -18.15 -14.75 -17.29
C ALA A 762 -17.02 -15.79 -17.47
N PRO A 763 -16.98 -16.56 -18.58
CA PRO A 763 -15.94 -17.55 -18.84
C PRO A 763 -14.52 -16.99 -18.63
N VAL A 764 -13.68 -17.71 -17.87
CA VAL A 764 -12.30 -17.29 -17.54
C VAL A 764 -11.29 -18.13 -18.31
N ALA A 765 -10.37 -17.45 -19.00
CA ALA A 765 -9.18 -18.07 -19.58
C ALA A 765 -7.93 -17.46 -18.95
N VAL A 766 -6.87 -18.25 -18.78
CA VAL A 766 -5.56 -17.73 -18.35
C VAL A 766 -4.57 -17.76 -19.51
N ASN A 767 -3.79 -16.68 -19.63
CA ASN A 767 -2.75 -16.52 -20.65
C ASN A 767 -1.33 -16.73 -20.10
N GLY A 768 -1.20 -17.10 -18.81
CA GLY A 768 0.05 -17.33 -18.10
C GLY A 768 -0.23 -17.92 -16.71
N PRO A 769 0.78 -18.05 -15.83
CA PRO A 769 0.55 -18.35 -14.42
C PRO A 769 -0.36 -17.30 -13.78
N VAL A 770 -1.20 -17.71 -12.82
CA VAL A 770 -2.11 -16.80 -12.11
C VAL A 770 -1.95 -16.91 -10.60
N VAL A 771 -1.88 -15.79 -9.90
CA VAL A 771 -1.96 -15.71 -8.44
C VAL A 771 -3.34 -15.22 -8.05
N VAL A 772 -4.09 -16.06 -7.34
CA VAL A 772 -5.39 -15.72 -6.76
C VAL A 772 -5.20 -15.48 -5.29
N GLN A 773 -5.27 -14.21 -4.91
CA GLN A 773 -5.09 -13.77 -3.55
C GLN A 773 -6.45 -13.40 -2.95
N VAL A 774 -6.82 -14.00 -1.84
CA VAL A 774 -8.06 -13.67 -1.12
C VAL A 774 -7.70 -13.45 0.34
N VAL A 775 -7.90 -12.24 0.87
CA VAL A 775 -7.39 -11.81 2.18
C VAL A 775 -8.46 -11.95 3.26
N GLY A 776 -8.07 -12.40 4.46
CA GLY A 776 -8.93 -12.35 5.64
C GLY A 776 -10.24 -13.11 5.48
N ASP A 777 -11.37 -12.45 5.72
CA ASP A 777 -12.71 -13.04 5.56
C ASP A 777 -13.31 -12.80 4.16
N ALA A 778 -12.55 -12.20 3.24
CA ALA A 778 -13.01 -11.94 1.88
C ALA A 778 -13.26 -13.24 1.11
N LYS A 779 -14.10 -13.15 0.07
CA LYS A 779 -14.53 -14.31 -0.71
C LYS A 779 -14.52 -14.02 -2.20
N LEU A 780 -14.00 -14.96 -2.98
CA LEU A 780 -14.16 -14.99 -4.42
C LEU A 780 -14.85 -16.29 -4.84
N SER A 781 -15.93 -16.20 -5.58
CA SER A 781 -16.55 -17.34 -6.25
C SER A 781 -16.35 -17.22 -7.76
N VAL A 782 -15.81 -18.26 -8.39
CA VAL A 782 -15.84 -18.38 -9.85
C VAL A 782 -16.83 -19.48 -10.19
N ASP A 783 -17.91 -19.10 -10.87
CA ASP A 783 -19.08 -19.93 -11.10
C ASP A 783 -19.37 -20.05 -12.61
N THR A 784 -18.35 -20.48 -13.33
CA THR A 784 -18.26 -20.52 -14.80
C THR A 784 -17.01 -21.28 -15.21
N SER A 785 -16.82 -21.57 -16.50
CA SER A 785 -15.62 -22.26 -16.96
C SER A 785 -14.34 -21.49 -16.59
N TRP A 786 -13.39 -22.15 -15.93
CA TRP A 786 -12.03 -21.64 -15.69
C TRP A 786 -11.02 -22.72 -16.07
N GLN A 787 -10.34 -22.52 -17.19
CA GLN A 787 -9.39 -23.48 -17.74
C GLN A 787 -7.94 -23.02 -17.48
N LEU A 788 -7.15 -23.83 -16.77
CA LEU A 788 -5.72 -23.56 -16.57
C LEU A 788 -4.89 -23.83 -17.83
N ASN A 789 -5.31 -24.77 -18.68
CA ASN A 789 -4.60 -25.20 -19.89
C ASN A 789 -3.14 -25.60 -19.59
N GLY A 790 -2.94 -26.49 -18.60
CA GLY A 790 -1.62 -26.96 -18.19
C GLY A 790 -0.76 -25.95 -17.44
N ARG A 791 -1.31 -24.81 -17.01
CA ARG A 791 -0.56 -23.74 -16.32
C ARG A 791 -0.69 -23.82 -14.79
N ARG A 792 0.16 -23.05 -14.10
CA ARG A 792 0.17 -22.92 -12.64
C ARG A 792 -0.81 -21.85 -12.14
N MET A 793 -1.60 -22.18 -11.15
CA MET A 793 -2.40 -21.26 -10.35
C MET A 793 -1.95 -21.31 -8.89
N GLU A 794 -1.66 -20.17 -8.29
CA GLU A 794 -1.28 -20.07 -6.88
C GLU A 794 -2.38 -19.39 -6.07
N LYS A 795 -2.92 -20.05 -5.04
CA LYS A 795 -3.87 -19.47 -4.09
C LYS A 795 -3.12 -18.99 -2.84
N THR A 796 -3.20 -17.69 -2.57
CA THR A 796 -2.60 -17.04 -1.40
C THR A 796 -3.65 -16.30 -0.58
N GLY A 797 -3.28 -15.86 0.63
CA GLY A 797 -4.20 -15.22 1.56
C GLY A 797 -5.13 -16.22 2.28
N SER A 798 -5.58 -15.84 3.47
CA SER A 798 -6.43 -16.66 4.34
C SER A 798 -7.91 -16.72 3.94
N GLY A 799 -8.34 -15.86 3.01
CA GLY A 799 -9.73 -15.78 2.54
C GLY A 799 -10.10 -16.88 1.56
N LYS A 800 -11.41 -16.99 1.32
CA LYS A 800 -12.02 -18.15 0.66
C LYS A 800 -12.15 -17.96 -0.85
N LEU A 801 -11.54 -18.85 -1.62
CA LEU A 801 -11.78 -19.04 -3.03
C LEU A 801 -12.73 -20.22 -3.23
N THR A 802 -13.77 -20.06 -4.03
CA THR A 802 -14.69 -21.13 -4.43
C THR A 802 -14.66 -21.25 -5.96
N LEU A 803 -14.23 -22.41 -6.45
CA LEU A 803 -14.27 -22.79 -7.86
C LEU A 803 -15.54 -23.63 -8.05
N ALA A 804 -16.68 -22.96 -8.21
CA ALA A 804 -18.00 -23.55 -8.01
C ALA A 804 -18.45 -24.45 -9.16
N ARG A 805 -18.11 -24.08 -10.41
CA ARG A 805 -18.44 -24.81 -11.63
C ARG A 805 -17.33 -24.72 -12.66
N GLY A 806 -17.18 -25.72 -13.52
CA GLY A 806 -16.40 -25.65 -14.77
C GLY A 806 -14.88 -25.44 -14.64
N PHE A 807 -14.28 -25.74 -13.48
CA PHE A 807 -12.82 -25.66 -13.30
C PHE A 807 -12.12 -26.87 -13.92
N SER A 808 -11.05 -26.65 -14.69
CA SER A 808 -10.26 -27.72 -15.31
C SER A 808 -8.77 -27.38 -15.32
N MET A 809 -7.93 -28.36 -14.98
CA MET A 809 -6.48 -28.20 -14.82
C MET A 809 -5.70 -28.53 -16.11
N ASP A 810 -6.12 -29.52 -16.89
CA ASP A 810 -5.46 -29.99 -18.13
C ASP A 810 -3.97 -30.28 -17.90
N GLY A 811 -3.66 -31.05 -16.85
CA GLY A 811 -2.28 -31.34 -16.41
C GLY A 811 -1.57 -30.20 -15.67
N GLY A 812 -2.26 -29.10 -15.36
CA GLY A 812 -1.70 -27.93 -14.67
C GLY A 812 -1.37 -28.16 -13.19
N GLU A 813 -0.89 -27.10 -12.52
CA GLU A 813 -0.56 -27.12 -11.09
C GLU A 813 -1.44 -26.13 -10.32
N LEU A 814 -2.05 -26.58 -9.22
CA LEU A 814 -2.71 -25.72 -8.24
C LEU A 814 -1.86 -25.67 -6.97
N SER A 815 -1.17 -24.56 -6.76
CA SER A 815 -0.34 -24.32 -5.58
C SER A 815 -1.14 -23.59 -4.51
N LEU A 816 -1.09 -24.07 -3.28
CA LEU A 816 -1.73 -23.48 -2.12
C LEU A 816 -0.67 -22.99 -1.13
N GLN A 817 -0.73 -21.72 -0.75
CA GLN A 817 0.05 -21.27 0.38
C GLN A 817 -0.59 -21.74 1.69
N ALA A 818 0.21 -22.40 2.53
CA ALA A 818 -0.24 -22.96 3.78
C ALA A 818 -0.89 -21.90 4.68
N SER A 819 -2.10 -22.22 5.13
CA SER A 819 -2.90 -21.42 6.04
C SER A 819 -3.66 -22.35 7.00
N LEU A 820 -4.05 -21.81 8.16
CA LEU A 820 -4.78 -22.55 9.18
C LEU A 820 -6.25 -22.82 8.84
N ARG A 821 -6.82 -22.06 7.89
CA ARG A 821 -8.23 -22.18 7.50
C ARG A 821 -8.36 -22.70 6.07
N PRO A 822 -9.40 -23.49 5.75
CA PRO A 822 -9.69 -23.87 4.38
C PRO A 822 -9.90 -22.61 3.53
N SER A 823 -9.03 -22.41 2.55
CA SER A 823 -9.05 -21.24 1.68
C SER A 823 -9.55 -21.55 0.26
N LEU A 824 -9.81 -22.83 -0.03
CA LEU A 824 -10.21 -23.33 -1.35
C LEU A 824 -11.38 -24.31 -1.25
N ILE A 825 -12.43 -24.05 -2.02
CA ILE A 825 -13.55 -24.96 -2.27
C ILE A 825 -13.61 -25.33 -3.74
N ILE A 826 -13.79 -26.62 -4.00
CA ILE A 826 -13.87 -27.22 -5.34
C ILE A 826 -15.28 -27.74 -5.59
N GLY A 827 -15.87 -27.31 -6.71
CA GLY A 827 -17.16 -27.76 -7.21
C GLY A 827 -17.15 -29.21 -7.70
N ALA A 828 -18.33 -29.83 -7.75
CA ALA A 828 -18.48 -31.26 -8.02
C ALA A 828 -18.16 -31.66 -9.47
N ASP A 829 -18.15 -30.71 -10.40
CA ASP A 829 -17.87 -30.86 -11.83
C ASP A 829 -16.43 -30.49 -12.21
N ALA A 830 -15.57 -30.21 -11.22
CA ALA A 830 -14.18 -29.85 -11.47
C ALA A 830 -13.36 -31.05 -11.99
N GLU A 831 -12.56 -30.80 -13.03
CA GLU A 831 -11.58 -31.74 -13.58
C GLU A 831 -10.21 -31.48 -12.90
N LEU A 832 -9.77 -32.41 -12.06
CA LEU A 832 -8.59 -32.29 -11.19
C LEU A 832 -7.40 -33.13 -11.70
N ASP A 833 -7.22 -33.18 -13.01
CA ASP A 833 -6.25 -33.97 -13.76
C ASP A 833 -4.82 -33.39 -13.72
N GLY A 834 -4.39 -32.90 -12.56
CA GLY A 834 -3.09 -32.27 -12.38
C GLY A 834 -2.56 -32.34 -10.94
N THR A 835 -1.54 -31.54 -10.64
CA THR A 835 -0.85 -31.57 -9.34
C THR A 835 -1.38 -30.52 -8.38
N LEU A 836 -1.73 -30.95 -7.17
CA LEU A 836 -1.94 -30.05 -6.03
C LEU A 836 -0.61 -29.87 -5.28
N ALA A 837 -0.11 -28.64 -5.19
CA ALA A 837 1.11 -28.33 -4.45
C ALA A 837 0.81 -27.55 -3.16
N LEU A 838 1.50 -27.87 -2.06
CA LEU A 838 1.49 -27.06 -0.85
C LEU A 838 2.81 -26.28 -0.73
N SER A 839 2.75 -24.97 -0.56
CA SER A 839 3.90 -24.14 -0.23
C SER A 839 3.81 -23.64 1.21
N LEU A 840 4.95 -23.65 1.92
CA LEU A 840 5.04 -23.04 3.25
C LEU A 840 5.45 -21.56 3.10
N PRO A 841 4.89 -20.65 3.94
CA PRO A 841 5.42 -19.31 4.10
C PRO A 841 6.92 -19.33 4.39
N ALA A 842 7.63 -18.26 4.03
CA ALA A 842 9.06 -18.19 4.28
C ALA A 842 9.38 -18.43 5.76
N GLY A 843 10.45 -19.18 6.04
CA GLY A 843 10.85 -19.55 7.39
C GLY A 843 9.93 -20.55 8.11
N GLU A 844 8.73 -20.87 7.59
CA GLU A 844 7.88 -21.89 8.18
C GLU A 844 8.48 -23.28 7.94
N LYS A 845 8.58 -24.06 9.01
CA LYS A 845 8.96 -25.48 8.96
C LYS A 845 7.74 -26.35 9.25
N ALA A 846 7.58 -27.40 8.46
CA ALA A 846 6.66 -28.48 8.77
C ALA A 846 7.17 -29.21 10.03
N VAL A 847 6.36 -29.19 11.10
CA VAL A 847 6.66 -29.83 12.38
C VAL A 847 5.61 -30.86 12.72
N TRP A 848 5.98 -31.88 13.50
CA TRP A 848 5.05 -32.93 13.92
C TRP A 848 3.80 -32.38 14.63
N GLY A 849 2.62 -32.83 14.20
CA GLY A 849 1.30 -32.41 14.70
C GLY A 849 0.70 -31.23 13.94
N ARG A 850 1.41 -30.73 12.91
CA ARG A 850 0.95 -29.63 12.08
C ARG A 850 -0.01 -30.15 11.01
N LEU A 851 -1.27 -29.69 11.09
CA LEU A 851 -2.34 -29.99 10.14
C LEU A 851 -2.57 -28.82 9.20
N TYR A 852 -2.63 -29.09 7.90
CA TYR A 852 -2.95 -28.14 6.84
C TYR A 852 -4.20 -28.59 6.10
N THR A 853 -5.18 -27.70 5.98
CA THR A 853 -6.34 -27.96 5.12
C THR A 853 -5.98 -27.55 3.70
N LEU A 854 -6.07 -28.49 2.76
CA LEU A 854 -5.73 -28.25 1.37
C LEU A 854 -6.96 -27.81 0.58
N ALA A 855 -8.03 -28.59 0.60
CA ALA A 855 -9.25 -28.28 -0.15
C ALA A 855 -10.49 -28.86 0.52
N GLU A 856 -11.63 -28.23 0.27
CA GLU A 856 -12.96 -28.76 0.56
C GLU A 856 -13.69 -29.07 -0.75
N PHE A 857 -14.25 -30.27 -0.87
CA PHE A 857 -14.91 -30.76 -2.09
C PHE A 857 -16.42 -30.77 -1.92
N ALA A 858 -17.12 -30.36 -2.98
CA ALA A 858 -18.57 -30.51 -3.06
C ALA A 858 -19.00 -31.97 -3.25
N ALA A 859 -18.14 -32.83 -3.83
CA ALA A 859 -18.38 -34.26 -3.98
C ALA A 859 -17.25 -35.10 -3.32
N PRO A 860 -17.59 -36.16 -2.56
CA PRO A 860 -16.61 -36.91 -1.76
C PRO A 860 -15.59 -37.71 -2.60
N GLU A 861 -15.93 -38.03 -3.85
CA GLU A 861 -15.14 -38.91 -4.73
C GLU A 861 -13.94 -38.22 -5.41
N GLN A 862 -13.82 -36.88 -5.34
CA GLN A 862 -12.88 -36.11 -6.15
C GLN A 862 -11.43 -36.20 -5.65
N SER A 863 -10.47 -36.51 -6.51
CA SER A 863 -9.04 -36.55 -6.19
C SER A 863 -8.20 -35.85 -7.25
N PHE A 864 -7.04 -35.33 -6.85
CA PHE A 864 -5.99 -34.87 -7.76
C PHE A 864 -5.16 -36.05 -8.26
N ASP A 865 -4.54 -35.91 -9.43
CA ASP A 865 -3.62 -36.92 -9.99
C ASP A 865 -2.34 -37.06 -9.14
N ASP A 866 -1.85 -35.93 -8.60
CA ASP A 866 -0.68 -35.92 -7.71
C ASP A 866 -0.81 -34.86 -6.61
N VAL A 867 -0.14 -35.08 -5.48
CA VAL A 867 -0.03 -34.13 -4.37
C VAL A 867 1.45 -33.91 -4.04
N SER A 868 1.95 -32.72 -4.38
CA SER A 868 3.32 -32.31 -4.10
C SER A 868 3.40 -31.57 -2.76
N LEU A 869 4.16 -32.13 -1.82
CA LEU A 869 4.31 -31.59 -0.47
C LEU A 869 5.77 -31.18 -0.18
N PRO A 870 5.99 -30.17 0.67
CA PRO A 870 7.33 -29.72 1.06
C PRO A 870 8.16 -30.85 1.68
N THR A 871 9.46 -30.85 1.45
CA THR A 871 10.39 -31.80 2.09
C THR A 871 10.40 -31.60 3.61
N LEU A 872 10.44 -32.71 4.36
CA LEU A 872 10.54 -32.71 5.82
C LEU A 872 12.01 -32.78 6.27
N GLU A 873 12.37 -32.02 7.31
CA GLU A 873 13.78 -31.94 7.77
C GLU A 873 14.28 -33.21 8.46
N LYS A 874 13.36 -33.98 9.07
CA LYS A 874 13.68 -35.15 9.90
C LYS A 874 13.21 -36.42 9.19
N PRO A 875 14.06 -37.48 9.13
CA PRO A 875 13.75 -38.69 8.38
C PRO A 875 12.65 -39.56 9.00
N TRP A 876 12.33 -39.38 10.29
CA TRP A 876 11.21 -40.05 10.96
C TRP A 876 9.87 -39.30 10.82
N LEU A 877 9.86 -38.10 10.24
CA LEU A 877 8.61 -37.41 9.93
C LEU A 877 8.11 -37.79 8.54
N ALA A 878 6.79 -37.82 8.40
CA ALA A 878 6.15 -38.02 7.11
C ALA A 878 4.89 -37.18 6.98
N TRP A 879 4.51 -36.92 5.74
CA TRP A 879 3.20 -36.39 5.42
C TRP A 879 2.18 -37.52 5.38
N GLU A 880 1.07 -37.33 6.07
CA GLU A 880 -0.13 -38.13 5.92
C GLU A 880 -1.21 -37.27 5.26
N VAL A 881 -1.55 -37.61 4.02
CA VAL A 881 -2.66 -36.97 3.28
C VAL A 881 -3.90 -37.83 3.45
N ARG A 882 -4.95 -37.26 4.02
CA ARG A 882 -6.19 -37.99 4.31
C ARG A 882 -7.43 -37.12 4.17
N ARG A 883 -8.59 -37.78 4.17
CA ARG A 883 -9.88 -37.11 4.31
C ARG A 883 -10.12 -36.78 5.79
N ALA A 884 -10.53 -35.56 6.08
CA ALA A 884 -11.11 -35.18 7.37
C ALA A 884 -12.63 -35.03 7.18
N GLY A 885 -13.40 -35.93 7.78
CA GLY A 885 -14.85 -36.04 7.50
C GLY A 885 -15.13 -36.45 6.05
N ALA A 886 -16.29 -36.05 5.52
CA ALA A 886 -16.75 -36.46 4.19
C ALA A 886 -16.18 -35.64 3.02
N SER A 887 -15.67 -34.41 3.26
CA SER A 887 -15.42 -33.44 2.18
C SER A 887 -14.08 -32.72 2.24
N GLN A 888 -13.27 -32.84 3.30
CA GLN A 888 -12.01 -32.09 3.40
C GLN A 888 -10.80 -32.97 3.11
N LEU A 889 -9.86 -32.47 2.31
CA LEU A 889 -8.52 -33.04 2.15
C LEU A 889 -7.54 -32.27 3.03
N VAL A 890 -6.85 -33.00 3.89
CA VAL A 890 -5.88 -32.44 4.83
C VAL A 890 -4.53 -33.13 4.66
N ALA A 891 -3.46 -32.40 4.91
CA ALA A 891 -2.10 -32.93 5.05
C ALA A 891 -1.62 -32.69 6.47
N GLU A 892 -1.25 -33.76 7.17
CA GLU A 892 -0.72 -33.72 8.52
C GLU A 892 0.73 -34.18 8.52
N VAL A 893 1.59 -33.49 9.27
CA VAL A 893 2.93 -33.98 9.56
C VAL A 893 2.84 -34.93 10.74
N VAL A 894 3.10 -36.21 10.50
CA VAL A 894 3.09 -37.26 11.51
C VAL A 894 4.52 -37.71 11.81
N ASN A 895 4.71 -38.24 13.02
CA ASN A 895 5.94 -38.91 13.40
C ASN A 895 5.74 -40.42 13.29
N ARG A 896 6.53 -41.07 12.43
CA ARG A 896 6.37 -42.51 12.15
C ARG A 896 6.85 -43.43 13.27
N VAL A 897 7.55 -42.88 14.26
CA VAL A 897 8.05 -43.64 15.41
C VAL A 897 7.21 -43.49 16.67
N ASP A 898 6.19 -42.61 16.64
CA ASP A 898 5.11 -42.60 17.63
C ASP A 898 4.13 -43.73 17.27
N PHE A 899 4.48 -44.94 17.69
CA PHE A 899 3.73 -46.14 17.35
C PHE A 899 2.44 -46.22 18.15
N ASN A 900 2.43 -45.68 19.37
CA ASN A 900 1.26 -45.71 20.24
C ASN A 900 0.25 -44.58 19.98
N ARG A 901 0.65 -43.55 19.22
CA ARG A 901 -0.12 -42.36 18.81
C ARG A 901 -0.55 -41.47 19.98
N ASP A 902 0.21 -41.43 21.06
CA ASP A 902 -0.04 -40.57 22.22
C ASP A 902 0.58 -39.17 22.09
N GLY A 903 1.29 -38.93 20.98
CA GLY A 903 1.91 -37.64 20.67
C GLY A 903 3.25 -37.43 21.37
N GLU A 904 3.87 -38.49 21.88
CA GLU A 904 5.23 -38.50 22.42
C GLU A 904 6.03 -39.67 21.84
N VAL A 905 7.36 -39.55 21.81
CA VAL A 905 8.24 -40.66 21.44
C VAL A 905 8.99 -41.10 22.67
N ASP A 906 8.56 -42.21 23.27
CA ASP A 906 9.03 -42.64 24.58
C ASP A 906 9.24 -44.16 24.70
N ALA A 907 9.26 -44.67 25.93
CA ALA A 907 9.44 -46.09 26.21
C ALA A 907 8.24 -46.95 25.78
N ALA A 908 7.02 -46.40 25.77
CA ALA A 908 5.83 -47.12 25.33
C ALA A 908 5.86 -47.40 23.82
N ASP A 909 6.45 -46.51 23.02
CA ASP A 909 6.71 -46.78 21.59
C ASP A 909 7.72 -47.90 21.41
N LYS A 910 8.77 -47.91 22.24
CA LYS A 910 9.77 -48.98 22.22
C LYS A 910 9.16 -50.34 22.49
N ASP A 911 8.19 -50.41 23.42
CA ASP A 911 7.48 -51.64 23.74
C ASP A 911 6.67 -52.12 22.52
N GLN A 912 5.99 -51.21 21.80
CA GLN A 912 5.31 -51.55 20.56
C GLN A 912 6.26 -52.03 19.45
N LEU A 913 7.39 -51.35 19.30
CA LEU A 913 8.43 -51.74 18.34
C LEU A 913 9.00 -53.12 18.67
N SER A 914 9.30 -53.37 19.94
CA SER A 914 9.84 -54.66 20.40
C SER A 914 8.87 -55.82 20.15
N ASN A 915 7.57 -55.57 20.30
CA ASN A 915 6.52 -56.56 20.03
C ASN A 915 6.33 -56.85 18.52
N SER A 916 6.69 -55.90 17.66
CA SER A 916 6.52 -56.00 16.20
C SER A 916 7.79 -56.49 15.49
N TYR A 917 8.96 -56.35 16.13
CA TYR A 917 10.28 -56.65 15.57
C TYR A 917 10.35 -58.06 14.95
N GLY A 918 10.54 -58.12 13.63
CA GLY A 918 10.60 -59.36 12.85
C GLY A 918 9.30 -60.19 12.80
N MET A 919 8.18 -59.65 13.29
CA MET A 919 6.87 -60.34 13.32
C MET A 919 5.86 -59.74 12.35
N ASP A 920 5.70 -58.42 12.36
CA ASP A 920 4.82 -57.67 11.47
C ASP A 920 5.40 -56.29 11.15
N ALA A 921 4.64 -55.45 10.43
CA ALA A 921 5.06 -54.12 10.01
C ALA A 921 4.38 -52.99 10.81
N LYS A 922 3.80 -53.29 11.99
CA LYS A 922 3.07 -52.26 12.77
C LYS A 922 3.97 -51.17 13.32
N ALA A 923 5.27 -51.43 13.46
CA ALA A 923 6.27 -50.45 13.86
C ALA A 923 7.33 -50.22 12.77
N ASP A 924 6.94 -50.33 11.50
CA ASP A 924 7.76 -49.99 10.34
C ASP A 924 7.78 -48.46 10.13
N ALA A 925 8.79 -47.81 10.70
CA ALA A 925 8.95 -46.37 10.63
C ALA A 925 9.58 -45.92 9.31
N ASN A 926 10.42 -46.77 8.69
CA ASN A 926 11.14 -46.43 7.46
C ASN A 926 10.33 -46.72 6.17
N GLY A 927 9.28 -47.52 6.27
CA GLY A 927 8.32 -47.83 5.21
C GLY A 927 8.77 -48.91 4.23
N ASP A 928 9.71 -49.78 4.60
CA ASP A 928 10.19 -50.89 3.75
C ASP A 928 9.36 -52.18 3.90
N GLY A 929 8.35 -52.17 4.76
CA GLY A 929 7.41 -53.25 5.00
C GLY A 929 7.83 -54.24 6.08
N ILE A 930 8.92 -53.97 6.83
CA ILE A 930 9.38 -54.81 7.93
C ILE A 930 9.70 -53.96 9.16
N THR A 931 9.39 -54.44 10.36
CA THR A 931 9.91 -53.83 11.59
C THR A 931 11.27 -54.45 11.95
N ASP A 932 12.35 -53.69 11.85
CA ASP A 932 13.71 -54.14 12.08
C ASP A 932 14.62 -53.11 12.80
N GLY A 933 15.94 -53.32 12.72
CA GLY A 933 16.92 -52.46 13.39
C GLY A 933 17.01 -51.03 12.83
N MET A 934 16.54 -50.80 11.60
CA MET A 934 16.46 -49.48 11.00
C MET A 934 15.35 -48.64 11.65
N ASP A 935 14.20 -49.25 11.96
CA ASP A 935 13.12 -48.59 12.68
C ASP A 935 13.51 -48.28 14.12
N PHE A 936 14.25 -49.18 14.75
CA PHE A 936 14.83 -48.94 16.06
C PHE A 936 15.78 -47.73 16.04
N LEU A 937 16.59 -47.59 14.98
CA LEU A 937 17.48 -46.44 14.82
C LEU A 937 16.69 -45.14 14.66
N LEU A 938 15.59 -45.15 13.89
CA LEU A 938 14.72 -43.98 13.76
C LEU A 938 14.06 -43.62 15.10
N TRP A 939 13.51 -44.60 15.84
CA TRP A 939 12.96 -44.38 17.18
C TRP A 939 14.01 -43.81 18.13
N GLN A 940 15.23 -44.38 18.13
CA GLN A 940 16.31 -43.92 18.98
C GLN A 940 16.71 -42.46 18.68
N GLN A 941 16.73 -42.06 17.41
CA GLN A 941 17.04 -40.69 17.01
C GLN A 941 15.93 -39.69 17.35
N ALA A 942 14.69 -40.17 17.41
CA ALA A 942 13.50 -39.38 17.72
C ALA A 942 13.11 -39.42 19.22
N LEU A 943 13.83 -40.16 20.06
CA LEU A 943 13.50 -40.32 21.48
C LEU A 943 13.42 -38.97 22.19
N GLY A 944 12.29 -38.71 22.86
CA GLY A 944 11.99 -37.46 23.55
C GLY A 944 11.42 -36.36 22.66
N GLU A 945 11.17 -36.63 21.37
CA GLU A 945 10.31 -35.77 20.57
C GLU A 945 8.89 -35.76 21.17
N VAL A 946 8.28 -34.58 21.19
CA VAL A 946 6.90 -34.38 21.63
C VAL A 946 6.19 -33.61 20.53
N GLU A 947 4.98 -34.03 20.22
CA GLU A 947 4.15 -33.37 19.22
C GLU A 947 3.90 -31.91 19.57
N ARG A 948 4.03 -31.03 18.57
CA ARG A 948 3.78 -29.60 18.71
C ARG A 948 2.73 -29.16 17.70
N SER A 949 1.47 -29.22 18.12
CA SER A 949 0.34 -28.80 17.29
C SER A 949 0.08 -27.29 17.41
N ASN A 950 -0.60 -26.68 16.43
CA ASN A 950 -1.06 -25.28 16.56
C ASN A 950 -2.50 -25.18 17.08
N THR A 951 -2.96 -26.23 17.75
CA THR A 951 -4.33 -26.41 18.21
C THR A 951 -4.33 -27.01 19.62
N LEU A 952 -5.51 -27.23 20.18
CA LEU A 952 -5.66 -27.93 21.46
C LEU A 952 -5.82 -29.43 21.22
N LEU A 953 -5.21 -30.24 22.07
CA LEU A 953 -5.33 -31.71 22.09
C LEU A 953 -6.31 -32.13 23.18
N LEU A 954 -7.35 -32.87 22.82
CA LEU A 954 -8.17 -33.64 23.75
C LEU A 954 -7.53 -35.02 23.93
N LEU A 955 -6.85 -35.24 25.05
CA LEU A 955 -6.30 -36.54 25.41
C LEU A 955 -7.32 -37.32 26.25
N VAL A 956 -7.69 -38.51 25.80
CA VAL A 956 -8.71 -39.37 26.41
C VAL A 956 -8.05 -40.63 26.94
N ASP A 957 -8.31 -40.97 28.20
CA ASP A 957 -7.93 -42.27 28.75
C ASP A 957 -9.07 -43.27 28.53
N PRO A 958 -8.91 -44.24 27.60
CA PRO A 958 -9.98 -45.18 27.30
C PRO A 958 -10.24 -46.16 28.45
N SER A 959 -9.30 -46.33 29.39
CA SER A 959 -9.42 -47.25 30.52
C SER A 959 -10.21 -46.64 31.69
N THR A 960 -10.06 -45.34 31.94
CA THR A 960 -10.74 -44.63 33.04
C THR A 960 -11.96 -43.84 32.58
N GLY A 961 -11.97 -43.40 31.32
CA GLY A 961 -12.99 -42.51 30.76
C GLY A 961 -12.73 -41.04 31.05
N ASP A 962 -11.62 -40.70 31.70
CA ASP A 962 -11.21 -39.32 31.94
C ASP A 962 -10.60 -38.71 30.67
N ALA A 963 -10.77 -37.41 30.49
CA ALA A 963 -10.15 -36.66 29.42
C ALA A 963 -9.50 -35.36 29.93
N ARG A 964 -8.63 -34.76 29.14
CA ARG A 964 -8.09 -33.42 29.38
C ARG A 964 -7.80 -32.71 28.07
N ILE A 965 -8.04 -31.39 28.06
CA ILE A 965 -7.64 -30.51 26.96
C ILE A 965 -6.25 -29.97 27.29
N GLU A 966 -5.26 -30.27 26.45
CA GLU A 966 -3.89 -29.81 26.57
C GLU A 966 -3.54 -28.79 25.48
N ASN A 967 -2.77 -27.78 25.85
CA ASN A 967 -2.11 -26.93 24.87
C ASN A 967 -0.70 -27.46 24.58
N ARG A 968 -0.55 -28.25 23.52
CA ARG A 968 0.77 -28.71 23.04
C ARG A 968 1.42 -27.74 22.03
N SER A 969 0.87 -26.54 21.85
CA SER A 969 1.43 -25.55 20.94
C SER A 969 2.62 -24.79 21.53
N PHE A 970 3.29 -24.01 20.67
CA PHE A 970 4.35 -23.10 21.06
C PHE A 970 3.86 -21.77 21.64
N ARG A 971 2.54 -21.52 21.61
CA ARG A 971 1.94 -20.25 22.05
C ARG A 971 0.90 -20.48 23.13
N THR A 972 0.48 -19.40 23.78
CA THR A 972 -0.75 -19.41 24.57
C THR A 972 -1.95 -19.48 23.62
N ILE A 973 -2.87 -20.40 23.88
CA ILE A 973 -4.16 -20.46 23.18
C ILE A 973 -5.22 -19.91 24.13
N THR A 974 -5.99 -18.94 23.65
CA THR A 974 -7.10 -18.33 24.39
C THR A 974 -8.40 -18.66 23.68
N PHE A 975 -9.31 -19.33 24.37
CA PHE A 975 -10.58 -19.79 23.80
C PHE A 975 -11.78 -19.46 24.69
N ASP A 976 -12.93 -19.24 24.07
CA ASP A 976 -14.17 -18.85 24.75
C ASP A 976 -15.31 -19.89 24.59
N ALA A 977 -15.11 -20.95 23.82
CA ALA A 977 -16.06 -22.06 23.69
C ALA A 977 -15.36 -23.36 23.26
N TYR A 978 -15.98 -24.51 23.56
CA TYR A 978 -15.56 -25.81 23.02
C TYR A 978 -16.74 -26.77 22.79
N THR A 979 -16.54 -27.74 21.90
CA THR A 979 -17.48 -28.79 21.55
C THR A 979 -16.74 -30.10 21.31
N ILE A 980 -17.21 -31.18 21.91
CA ILE A 980 -16.72 -32.54 21.73
C ILE A 980 -17.90 -33.38 21.26
N GLY A 981 -17.79 -34.05 20.12
CA GLY A 981 -18.83 -34.94 19.62
C GLY A 981 -18.33 -36.35 19.34
N SER A 982 -19.27 -37.25 19.12
CA SER A 982 -19.03 -38.67 18.86
C SER A 982 -20.09 -39.19 17.90
N ASP A 983 -19.66 -39.85 16.82
CA ASP A 983 -20.56 -40.40 15.80
C ASP A 983 -21.27 -41.68 16.29
N SER A 984 -20.69 -42.38 17.25
CA SER A 984 -21.18 -43.62 17.87
C SER A 984 -21.74 -43.43 19.29
N SER A 985 -21.89 -42.18 19.74
CA SER A 985 -22.42 -41.83 21.06
C SER A 985 -21.58 -42.32 22.25
N SER A 986 -20.25 -42.18 22.15
CA SER A 986 -19.27 -42.62 23.15
C SER A 986 -19.11 -41.71 24.37
N LEU A 987 -19.84 -40.59 24.45
CA LEU A 987 -19.70 -39.58 25.52
C LEU A 987 -20.68 -39.82 26.68
N ARG A 988 -20.34 -39.30 27.87
CA ARG A 988 -21.24 -39.24 29.03
C ARG A 988 -21.82 -37.84 29.16
N SER A 989 -23.15 -37.73 29.18
CA SER A 989 -23.85 -36.45 29.38
C SER A 989 -23.72 -35.89 30.80
N ALA A 990 -23.08 -36.61 31.73
CA ALA A 990 -22.79 -36.20 33.10
C ALA A 990 -21.27 -36.29 33.35
N TRP A 991 -20.49 -35.51 32.62
CA TRP A 991 -19.06 -35.32 32.83
C TRP A 991 -18.84 -34.12 33.75
N ARG A 992 -17.67 -34.00 34.37
CA ARG A 992 -17.37 -32.86 35.23
C ARG A 992 -16.82 -31.69 34.40
N SER A 993 -17.74 -30.86 33.90
CA SER A 993 -17.52 -29.71 33.01
C SER A 993 -16.71 -28.57 33.66
N LEU A 994 -16.34 -27.53 32.89
CA LEU A 994 -15.71 -26.32 33.42
C LEU A 994 -16.70 -25.53 34.29
N GLU A 995 -17.98 -25.50 33.92
CA GLU A 995 -19.07 -25.00 34.76
C GLU A 995 -19.13 -25.75 36.12
N ASP A 996 -19.15 -27.09 36.12
CA ASP A 996 -19.16 -27.94 37.33
C ASP A 996 -17.91 -27.77 38.20
N GLN A 997 -16.80 -27.34 37.60
CA GLN A 997 -15.57 -27.00 38.30
C GLN A 997 -15.58 -25.58 38.90
N GLY A 998 -16.67 -24.82 38.71
CA GLY A 998 -16.85 -23.48 39.25
C GLY A 998 -16.10 -22.39 38.49
N ARG A 999 -15.77 -22.60 37.21
CA ARG A 999 -15.08 -21.58 36.40
C ARG A 999 -16.05 -20.45 36.03
N PRO A 1000 -15.75 -19.18 36.37
CA PRO A 1000 -16.66 -18.06 36.14
C PRO A 1000 -17.06 -17.90 34.66
N GLY A 1001 -18.36 -17.79 34.40
CA GLY A 1001 -18.93 -17.48 33.09
C GLY A 1001 -19.03 -18.63 32.09
N TRP A 1002 -18.48 -19.81 32.39
CA TRP A 1002 -18.65 -21.01 31.56
C TRP A 1002 -20.02 -21.64 31.79
N ILE A 1003 -20.68 -22.06 30.72
CA ILE A 1003 -22.04 -22.60 30.72
C ILE A 1003 -22.12 -23.80 29.76
N GLU A 1004 -22.72 -24.90 30.21
CA GLU A 1004 -23.04 -26.08 29.41
C GLU A 1004 -24.16 -25.83 28.39
N ALA A 1005 -24.01 -26.41 27.20
CA ALA A 1005 -25.00 -26.30 26.12
C ALA A 1005 -25.52 -27.68 25.68
N LEU A 1006 -26.71 -28.05 26.19
CA LEU A 1006 -27.51 -29.22 25.78
C LEU A 1006 -26.70 -30.54 25.64
N PRO A 1007 -26.10 -31.04 26.74
CA PRO A 1007 -25.25 -32.22 26.66
C PRO A 1007 -26.01 -33.50 26.32
N SER A 1008 -25.40 -34.34 25.48
CA SER A 1008 -25.90 -35.64 25.05
C SER A 1008 -24.74 -36.64 24.89
N SER A 1009 -25.04 -37.93 24.76
CA SER A 1009 -24.02 -38.96 24.51
C SER A 1009 -23.30 -38.79 23.16
N GLY A 1010 -23.88 -38.03 22.22
CA GLY A 1010 -23.26 -37.72 20.93
C GLY A 1010 -22.56 -36.36 20.87
N ARG A 1011 -22.77 -35.48 21.86
CA ARG A 1011 -22.24 -34.12 21.83
C ARG A 1011 -22.27 -33.44 23.19
N LEU A 1012 -21.12 -32.88 23.59
CA LEU A 1012 -20.92 -32.03 24.76
C LEU A 1012 -20.37 -30.68 24.31
N SER A 1013 -20.90 -29.57 24.84
CA SER A 1013 -20.45 -28.22 24.48
C SER A 1013 -20.48 -27.31 25.70
N GLU A 1014 -19.51 -26.40 25.81
CA GLU A 1014 -19.54 -25.28 26.76
C GLU A 1014 -19.12 -23.97 26.08
N LEU A 1015 -19.62 -22.84 26.60
CA LEU A 1015 -19.25 -21.50 26.14
C LEU A 1015 -19.14 -20.50 27.30
N ASN A 1016 -18.34 -19.46 27.11
CA ASN A 1016 -18.23 -18.30 27.99
C ASN A 1016 -18.51 -17.00 27.21
N PRO A 1017 -19.72 -16.43 27.30
CA PRO A 1017 -20.09 -15.25 26.51
C PRO A 1017 -19.46 -13.94 27.00
N THR A 1018 -18.83 -13.94 28.17
CA THR A 1018 -18.32 -12.72 28.84
C THR A 1018 -16.82 -12.76 29.14
N GLY A 1019 -16.13 -13.85 28.76
CA GLY A 1019 -14.73 -14.06 29.10
C GLY A 1019 -14.11 -15.18 28.26
N SER A 1020 -12.89 -15.59 28.62
CA SER A 1020 -12.15 -16.61 27.91
C SER A 1020 -11.23 -17.40 28.87
N LEU A 1021 -10.71 -18.53 28.39
CA LEU A 1021 -9.71 -19.33 29.08
C LEU A 1021 -8.41 -19.35 28.26
N SER A 1022 -7.31 -18.92 28.89
CA SER A 1022 -5.97 -19.02 28.33
C SER A 1022 -5.24 -20.24 28.88
N LEU A 1023 -4.76 -21.10 27.99
CA LEU A 1023 -3.82 -22.18 28.30
C LEU A 1023 -2.45 -21.79 27.74
N VAL A 1024 -1.44 -21.64 28.59
CA VAL A 1024 -0.04 -21.49 28.13
C VAL A 1024 0.48 -22.81 27.56
N ALA A 1025 1.60 -22.80 26.82
CA ALA A 1025 2.21 -24.02 26.29
C ALA A 1025 2.48 -25.05 27.41
N GLY A 1026 2.05 -26.30 27.19
CA GLY A 1026 2.13 -27.40 28.15
C GLY A 1026 1.05 -27.40 29.25
N ALA A 1027 0.23 -26.34 29.35
CA ALA A 1027 -0.88 -26.33 30.31
C ALA A 1027 -2.05 -27.20 29.85
N ALA A 1028 -2.78 -27.77 30.81
CA ALA A 1028 -3.93 -28.61 30.56
C ALA A 1028 -5.12 -28.23 31.46
N VAL A 1029 -6.32 -28.58 31.01
CA VAL A 1029 -7.54 -28.55 31.81
C VAL A 1029 -8.25 -29.90 31.74
N SER A 1030 -8.55 -30.47 32.90
CA SER A 1030 -9.20 -31.78 32.99
C SER A 1030 -10.70 -31.71 32.71
N LEU A 1031 -11.20 -32.75 32.06
CA LEU A 1031 -12.61 -33.06 31.83
C LEU A 1031 -12.91 -34.50 32.33
N PRO A 1032 -12.98 -34.71 33.66
CA PRO A 1032 -13.17 -36.04 34.23
C PRO A 1032 -14.50 -36.69 33.82
N GLY A 1033 -14.48 -38.01 33.62
CA GLY A 1033 -15.65 -38.81 33.29
C GLY A 1033 -16.31 -38.51 31.94
N LEU A 1034 -15.57 -37.90 31.00
CA LEU A 1034 -16.08 -37.49 29.69
C LEU A 1034 -16.42 -38.66 28.77
N PHE A 1035 -15.57 -39.69 28.74
CA PHE A 1035 -15.67 -40.82 27.82
C PHE A 1035 -16.26 -42.07 28.48
N ASN A 1036 -17.03 -42.85 27.74
CA ASN A 1036 -17.60 -44.09 28.25
C ASN A 1036 -16.60 -45.27 28.14
N ALA A 1037 -15.71 -45.42 29.12
CA ALA A 1037 -14.70 -46.49 29.15
C ALA A 1037 -15.23 -47.93 29.01
N ALA A 1038 -16.52 -48.19 29.29
CA ALA A 1038 -17.08 -49.54 29.23
C ALA A 1038 -17.47 -49.99 27.81
N SER A 1039 -17.77 -49.05 26.91
CA SER A 1039 -18.38 -49.36 25.61
C SER A 1039 -18.15 -48.33 24.51
N GLY A 1040 -17.51 -47.19 24.81
CA GLY A 1040 -17.23 -46.14 23.85
C GLY A 1040 -16.23 -46.58 22.81
N LEU A 1041 -16.45 -46.18 21.56
CA LEU A 1041 -15.50 -46.34 20.47
C LEU A 1041 -14.61 -45.09 20.37
N PRO A 1042 -13.35 -45.23 19.91
CA PRO A 1042 -12.43 -44.10 19.79
C PRO A 1042 -12.75 -43.26 18.55
N ASP A 1043 -13.84 -42.50 18.60
CA ASP A 1043 -14.41 -41.76 17.46
C ASP A 1043 -14.72 -40.29 17.76
N LEU A 1044 -14.20 -39.76 18.87
CA LEU A 1044 -14.45 -38.39 19.25
C LEU A 1044 -13.87 -37.38 18.26
N HIS A 1045 -14.58 -36.28 18.06
CA HIS A 1045 -14.09 -35.07 17.39
C HIS A 1045 -14.15 -33.88 18.34
N PHE A 1046 -13.17 -32.99 18.25
CA PHE A 1046 -13.00 -31.86 19.16
C PHE A 1046 -12.87 -30.55 18.39
N GLN A 1047 -13.62 -29.52 18.80
CA GLN A 1047 -13.57 -28.18 18.24
C GLN A 1047 -13.61 -27.16 19.38
N PHE A 1048 -12.91 -26.02 19.22
CA PHE A 1048 -12.99 -24.89 20.13
C PHE A 1048 -13.06 -23.58 19.36
N ARG A 1049 -13.39 -22.48 20.06
CA ARG A 1049 -13.37 -21.14 19.49
C ARG A 1049 -12.23 -20.35 20.09
N ASP A 1050 -11.17 -20.18 19.31
CA ASP A 1050 -10.06 -19.28 19.60
C ASP A 1050 -10.56 -17.83 19.46
N VAL A 1051 -10.17 -16.95 20.39
CA VAL A 1051 -10.64 -15.55 20.40
C VAL A 1051 -10.14 -14.75 19.20
N GLU A 1052 -9.01 -15.12 18.64
CA GLU A 1052 -8.38 -14.48 17.48
C GLU A 1052 -8.73 -15.24 16.19
N LEU A 1053 -8.67 -16.57 16.23
CA LEU A 1053 -8.84 -17.43 15.06
C LEU A 1053 -10.26 -17.97 14.86
N GLY A 1054 -11.23 -17.63 15.71
CA GLY A 1054 -12.59 -18.15 15.60
C GLY A 1054 -12.66 -19.66 15.82
N ALA A 1055 -13.57 -20.36 15.13
CA ALA A 1055 -13.71 -21.82 15.28
C ALA A 1055 -12.47 -22.56 14.72
N VAL A 1056 -11.86 -23.39 15.56
CA VAL A 1056 -10.66 -24.18 15.27
C VAL A 1056 -10.92 -25.64 15.65
N ASN A 1057 -10.58 -26.56 14.75
CA ASN A 1057 -10.64 -27.99 15.05
C ASN A 1057 -9.45 -28.37 15.94
N GLY A 1058 -9.75 -28.94 17.09
CA GLY A 1058 -8.77 -29.56 17.98
C GLY A 1058 -8.47 -31.00 17.55
N ARG A 1059 -7.44 -31.57 18.15
CA ARG A 1059 -7.04 -32.96 17.90
C ARG A 1059 -7.54 -33.86 19.04
N VAL A 1060 -7.72 -35.15 18.77
CA VAL A 1060 -8.09 -36.15 19.77
C VAL A 1060 -7.06 -37.27 19.75
N ALA A 1061 -6.58 -37.68 20.92
CA ALA A 1061 -5.71 -38.85 21.09
C ALA A 1061 -6.22 -39.74 22.25
N TYR A 1062 -5.91 -41.03 22.20
CA TYR A 1062 -6.31 -42.01 23.21
C TYR A 1062 -5.08 -42.66 23.83
N ALA A 1063 -4.85 -42.44 25.13
CA ALA A 1063 -3.70 -43.00 25.85
C ALA A 1063 -4.01 -43.20 27.34
N ASN A 1064 -3.44 -44.25 27.94
CA ASN A 1064 -3.64 -44.53 29.37
C ASN A 1064 -2.84 -43.54 30.22
N PHE A 1065 -3.47 -42.89 31.20
CA PHE A 1065 -2.77 -41.96 32.10
C PHE A 1065 -1.83 -42.67 33.08
N GLY A 1066 -1.97 -43.99 33.24
CA GLY A 1066 -1.27 -44.81 34.25
C GLY A 1066 0.20 -45.15 34.01
N SER A 1067 0.79 -44.82 32.85
CA SER A 1067 2.23 -45.03 32.58
C SER A 1067 3.14 -43.88 33.08
N TRP A 1068 2.56 -42.82 33.64
CA TRP A 1068 3.22 -41.52 33.86
C TRP A 1068 3.72 -41.27 35.29
N ALA A 1069 3.70 -42.28 36.16
CA ALA A 1069 4.01 -42.13 37.58
C ALA A 1069 5.38 -42.71 37.99
N SER A 1070 6.45 -42.38 37.26
CA SER A 1070 7.82 -42.29 37.79
C SER A 1070 8.74 -41.69 36.73
N ASP A 1071 9.53 -40.68 37.12
CA ASP A 1071 10.69 -40.12 36.39
C ASP A 1071 10.53 -38.80 35.62
N ALA A 1072 9.67 -37.90 36.11
CA ALA A 1072 9.63 -36.50 35.65
C ALA A 1072 10.86 -35.64 36.05
N ASN A 1073 12.06 -36.22 36.29
CA ASN A 1073 13.27 -35.45 36.62
C ASN A 1073 14.63 -36.13 36.31
N ALA A 1074 14.67 -37.19 35.50
CA ALA A 1074 15.95 -37.78 35.09
C ALA A 1074 16.29 -37.37 33.65
N VAL A 1075 17.11 -36.32 33.49
CA VAL A 1075 17.94 -36.18 32.29
C VAL A 1075 19.01 -37.26 32.39
N PRO A 1076 19.09 -38.25 31.48
CA PRO A 1076 20.24 -39.14 31.46
C PRO A 1076 21.40 -38.34 30.86
N GLU A 1077 22.45 -38.10 31.65
CA GLU A 1077 23.71 -37.66 31.09
C GLU A 1077 24.22 -38.73 30.08
N PRO A 1078 24.85 -38.31 28.96
CA PRO A 1078 25.44 -39.24 28.01
C PRO A 1078 26.68 -39.87 28.63
N THR A 1079 26.51 -40.96 29.37
CA THR A 1079 27.63 -41.77 29.87
C THR A 1079 27.95 -42.84 28.84
N GLY A 1080 29.18 -42.79 28.35
CA GLY A 1080 29.68 -43.59 27.24
C GLY A 1080 29.54 -45.09 27.47
N LEU A 1081 28.97 -45.76 26.47
CA LEU A 1081 29.11 -47.19 26.29
C LEU A 1081 30.21 -47.45 25.26
N THR A 1082 31.31 -47.99 25.77
CA THR A 1082 32.41 -48.58 25.00
C THR A 1082 31.89 -49.76 24.17
N PHE A 1083 32.19 -49.72 22.87
CA PHE A 1083 31.98 -50.83 21.93
C PHE A 1083 32.87 -52.03 22.27
N ASP A 1084 32.28 -53.19 22.53
CA ASP A 1084 32.95 -54.47 22.37
C ASP A 1084 32.59 -55.07 21.00
N ILE A 1085 33.59 -55.08 20.13
CA ILE A 1085 33.59 -55.72 18.81
C ILE A 1085 33.72 -57.22 19.02
N LEU A 1086 32.74 -58.00 18.56
CA LEU A 1086 32.88 -59.46 18.40
C LEU A 1086 32.88 -59.80 16.90
N LEU A 1087 34.10 -59.81 16.35
CA LEU A 1087 34.45 -60.41 15.08
C LEU A 1087 34.46 -61.94 15.21
N ALA A 1088 33.71 -62.63 14.36
CA ALA A 1088 34.00 -64.00 13.98
C ALA A 1088 33.62 -64.25 12.51
N ALA A 1089 34.64 -64.57 11.70
CA ALA A 1089 34.58 -65.08 10.33
C ALA A 1089 35.01 -66.58 10.35
N PRO A 1090 35.21 -67.29 9.21
CA PRO A 1090 34.48 -67.39 7.93
C PRO A 1090 34.22 -68.87 7.53
N PHE A 1091 33.42 -69.16 6.48
CA PHE A 1091 33.63 -70.37 5.66
C PHE A 1091 33.23 -70.17 4.19
N VAL A 1092 34.01 -70.81 3.32
CA VAL A 1092 34.21 -70.57 1.87
C VAL A 1092 33.65 -71.74 1.06
N ARG A 1093 33.09 -71.50 -0.16
CA ARG A 1093 33.47 -72.12 -1.46
C ARG A 1093 32.40 -71.96 -2.56
N ARG A 1094 32.77 -71.29 -3.68
CA ARG A 1094 32.98 -71.80 -5.09
C ARG A 1094 31.69 -72.20 -5.83
N ALA A 1095 31.45 -71.91 -7.12
CA ALA A 1095 32.32 -71.51 -8.23
C ALA A 1095 31.51 -71.25 -9.54
N LYS A 1096 32.15 -70.55 -10.51
CA LYS A 1096 31.98 -70.59 -12.00
C LYS A 1096 30.68 -69.96 -12.58
N GLN A 1097 30.63 -69.32 -13.75
CA GLN A 1097 31.52 -69.21 -14.93
C GLN A 1097 30.99 -68.14 -15.92
N ARG A 1098 31.90 -67.53 -16.72
CA ARG A 1098 31.77 -66.99 -18.12
C ARG A 1098 30.82 -65.80 -18.34
N GLY A 1099 31.10 -64.80 -19.19
CA GLY A 1099 32.16 -64.55 -20.18
C GLY A 1099 31.65 -63.59 -21.27
N SER A 1100 32.60 -62.96 -22.01
CA SER A 1100 32.44 -62.09 -23.20
C SER A 1100 32.16 -60.60 -22.93
N ILE A 1101 33.04 -59.61 -23.17
CA ILE A 1101 33.98 -59.24 -24.28
C ILE A 1101 33.32 -58.36 -25.37
N ASP A 1102 34.12 -57.35 -25.76
CA ASP A 1102 34.08 -56.38 -26.87
C ASP A 1102 33.21 -55.13 -26.74
N GLY A 1103 33.68 -53.91 -27.03
CA GLY A 1103 34.99 -53.49 -27.53
C GLY A 1103 34.94 -52.07 -28.15
N ASN A 1104 36.11 -51.42 -28.19
CA ASN A 1104 36.49 -50.22 -28.99
C ASN A 1104 35.90 -48.85 -28.57
N ALA A 1105 36.62 -47.71 -28.59
CA ALA A 1105 37.97 -47.35 -29.05
C ALA A 1105 38.32 -45.97 -28.42
N ARG A 1106 39.56 -45.77 -27.91
CA ARG A 1106 40.61 -44.83 -28.41
C ARG A 1106 40.14 -43.37 -28.65
N VAL A 1107 40.82 -42.30 -28.22
CA VAL A 1107 42.25 -42.09 -27.91
C VAL A 1107 42.42 -40.66 -27.33
N LYS A 1108 43.34 -40.53 -26.36
CA LYS A 1108 44.34 -39.45 -26.08
C LYS A 1108 43.96 -37.99 -26.30
N SER A 1109 44.42 -37.02 -25.52
CA SER A 1109 45.35 -36.87 -24.39
C SER A 1109 45.21 -35.38 -24.00
N THR A 1110 45.69 -34.83 -22.89
CA THR A 1110 47.04 -34.91 -22.30
C THR A 1110 46.92 -34.08 -21.00
N SER A 1111 47.24 -34.66 -19.84
CA SER A 1111 48.47 -34.40 -19.06
C SER A 1111 48.41 -33.11 -18.22
N SER A 1112 48.85 -33.03 -16.98
CA SER A 1112 49.49 -33.95 -16.04
C SER A 1112 49.80 -33.09 -14.80
N VAL A 1113 49.43 -33.51 -13.59
CA VAL A 1113 50.32 -34.13 -12.58
C VAL A 1113 51.08 -33.13 -11.67
N ASP A 1114 51.05 -33.53 -10.38
CA ASP A 1114 51.93 -33.22 -9.23
C ASP A 1114 51.58 -32.00 -8.35
N ARG A 1115 51.09 -32.21 -7.12
CA ARG A 1115 51.69 -32.81 -5.89
C ARG A 1115 52.73 -31.92 -5.19
N ARG A 1116 52.21 -31.21 -4.16
CA ARG A 1116 52.81 -30.94 -2.82
C ARG A 1116 54.02 -29.97 -2.75
N PRO A 1117 54.48 -29.49 -1.56
CA PRO A 1117 53.79 -29.15 -0.29
C PRO A 1117 54.29 -27.82 0.40
N PHE A 1118 53.61 -27.41 1.48
CA PHE A 1118 54.08 -26.69 2.70
C PHE A 1118 54.81 -25.32 2.62
N VAL A 1119 54.38 -24.35 3.45
CA VAL A 1119 55.18 -23.65 4.51
C VAL A 1119 54.26 -22.75 5.38
N LEU A 1120 54.44 -22.83 6.71
CA LEU A 1120 53.83 -22.01 7.77
C LEU A 1120 54.43 -20.58 7.85
N LYS A 1121 53.66 -19.58 8.31
CA LYS A 1121 53.79 -18.97 9.67
C LYS A 1121 52.95 -17.68 9.91
N ALA A 1122 52.20 -17.74 11.02
CA ALA A 1122 52.06 -16.77 12.12
C ALA A 1122 51.26 -15.45 12.01
N ARG A 1123 50.12 -15.46 12.74
CA ARG A 1123 49.57 -14.50 13.74
C ARG A 1123 49.52 -12.99 13.43
N ALA A 1124 48.30 -12.43 13.42
CA ALA A 1124 47.73 -11.62 14.50
C ALA A 1124 46.20 -11.74 14.45
#